data_AF-A0A1G7KQ71-F1
#
_entry.id   AF-A0A1G7KQ71-F1
#
_cell.length_a   1.000
_cell.length_b   1.000
_cell.length_c   1.000
_cell.angle_alpha   90.00
_cell.angle_beta   90.00
_cell.angle_gamma   90.00
#
_symmetry.space_group_name_H-M   'P 1'
#
loop_
_entity.id
_entity.type
_entity.pdbx_description
1 polymer ?
#
loop_
_entity_poly.entity_id
_entity_poly.type
_entity_poly.pdbx_seq_one_letter_code
_entity_poly.pdbx_strand_id
1 'polypeptide(L)'
;MDYVEAFKNLKTNNKYSRKSPHKAVLLLTVIDLFESSVLSDNIIRFDETLRQAFVKMWNKVLPYEATFFPEAHLPFWFMQSEGFWHIVPFRGKEDILGILRDSHVKPSESKLRDCVNYAELDEDLYFLMTIQSGRSALKRALLETYTMLSARTIEKLSSSSDNFVDNSETALNEYERILKSSTLDNKATSQHSDKEVERRFYELPEDIQYILNIEYYTFLKNNINEREIFKEICPTVFDTYDRIAYNPIRQGEIDPSFSFTYENFLADLKIRLMSEEGAFDTIDKINDAIGLLHEKGTIHSTPVIEEIEEEFVQFEPESPSEKQDLRPLTLSLESRKGKPWTENEEELISLYYKQGYGFDAIASAMGRTEVSIKSRLASLGLIEYPYEIDTYESLEKEKPSLVIEDKPIDFYVENTSNRCSIFNRMGERVYSTTGKLKIFHGKVYRFNYKEICFTVKDIKRTAEGWDKGTKKLVAYGDSDLYPHLDKNNFIDQIEDFVEMEQMQFNKMSVDGKWYSFDGNCIGINTSVVKSIKTEDDLDGDVVPRLSANYVPKGKLKDFSEIVESSYDYLWLLAIIDFMGEKKHSSSLNYDELACMMIANAWELLAHNPSLKDKETTLVDCIEFLINESKEYMDVDLDWNSLKEDIYGAIKDYPMAGPFEDAVDEMLETVPYNTLKAWIKEDDERDIVLFSTEYKNSCLYALHPRKIDPYIEINPNWRKKLFFEHIDLMNYFQTKYIEYIKSV
;
A
#
# COMPACT_ATOMS: atom_id res chain seq x y z
N MET A 1 -20.80 -27.34 -5.49
CA MET A 1 -20.50 -27.06 -6.93
C MET A 1 -20.02 -28.36 -7.58
N ASP A 2 -20.27 -28.62 -8.87
CA ASP A 2 -19.58 -29.71 -9.59
C ASP A 2 -18.20 -29.22 -10.00
N TYR A 3 -17.18 -29.56 -9.21
CA TYR A 3 -15.82 -29.08 -9.42
C TYR A 3 -15.13 -29.69 -10.64
N VAL A 4 -15.53 -30.89 -11.08
CA VAL A 4 -14.98 -31.49 -12.31
C VAL A 4 -15.46 -30.69 -13.51
N GLU A 5 -16.75 -30.35 -13.56
CA GLU A 5 -17.29 -29.52 -14.63
C GLU A 5 -16.76 -28.08 -14.55
N ALA A 6 -16.60 -27.52 -13.35
CA ALA A 6 -15.98 -26.21 -13.16
C ALA A 6 -14.53 -26.20 -13.69
N PHE A 7 -13.74 -27.24 -13.38
CA PHE A 7 -12.34 -27.34 -13.82
C PHE A 7 -12.20 -27.54 -15.33
N LYS A 8 -13.22 -28.07 -16.03
CA LYS A 8 -13.25 -28.12 -17.51
C LYS A 8 -13.64 -26.78 -18.16
N ASN A 9 -14.29 -25.91 -17.40
CA ASN A 9 -14.87 -24.67 -17.89
C ASN A 9 -14.32 -23.42 -17.20
N LEU A 10 -13.03 -23.46 -16.79
CA LEU A 10 -12.34 -22.29 -16.24
C LEU A 10 -12.45 -21.10 -17.20
N LYS A 11 -12.70 -19.91 -16.66
CA LYS A 11 -12.77 -18.66 -17.41
C LYS A 11 -11.36 -18.22 -17.81
N THR A 12 -10.88 -18.76 -18.93
CA THR A 12 -9.55 -18.50 -19.48
C THR A 12 -9.60 -17.57 -20.68
N ASN A 13 -8.57 -16.75 -20.86
CA ASN A 13 -8.37 -16.06 -22.14
C ASN A 13 -8.13 -17.09 -23.27
N ASN A 14 -8.57 -16.78 -24.49
CA ASN A 14 -8.38 -17.62 -25.66
C ASN A 14 -7.32 -16.96 -26.56
N LYS A 15 -6.18 -17.62 -26.76
CA LYS A 15 -5.13 -17.17 -27.69
C LYS A 15 -5.02 -18.22 -28.81
N TYR A 16 -5.12 -17.80 -30.07
CA TYR A 16 -5.08 -18.69 -31.24
C TYR A 16 -6.02 -19.91 -31.16
N SER A 17 -7.26 -19.69 -30.71
CA SER A 17 -8.27 -20.74 -30.51
C SER A 17 -7.90 -21.81 -29.48
N ARG A 18 -6.91 -21.55 -28.63
CA ARG A 18 -6.56 -22.39 -27.47
C ARG A 18 -6.87 -21.65 -26.17
N LYS A 19 -7.48 -22.38 -25.23
CA LYS A 19 -7.70 -21.90 -23.86
C LYS A 19 -6.34 -21.70 -23.18
N SER A 20 -6.14 -20.54 -22.56
CA SER A 20 -4.93 -20.24 -21.80
C SER A 20 -4.75 -21.24 -20.64
N PRO A 21 -3.59 -21.93 -20.53
CA PRO A 21 -3.44 -23.03 -19.59
C PRO A 21 -3.09 -22.58 -18.16
N HIS A 22 -2.76 -21.30 -17.94
CA HIS A 22 -2.17 -20.80 -16.68
C HIS A 22 -3.00 -21.13 -15.44
N LYS A 23 -4.32 -20.93 -15.47
CA LYS A 23 -5.21 -21.28 -14.35
C LYS A 23 -5.20 -22.80 -14.10
N ALA A 24 -5.26 -23.60 -15.15
CA ALA A 24 -5.22 -25.05 -15.03
C ALA A 24 -3.89 -25.54 -14.46
N VAL A 25 -2.76 -24.97 -14.91
CA VAL A 25 -1.43 -25.31 -14.37
C VAL A 25 -1.31 -24.89 -12.91
N LEU A 26 -1.89 -23.75 -12.50
CA LEU A 26 -1.90 -23.34 -11.10
C LEU A 26 -2.67 -24.33 -10.23
N LEU A 27 -3.86 -24.75 -10.66
CA LEU A 27 -4.64 -25.75 -9.93
C LEU A 27 -3.93 -27.11 -9.87
N LEU A 28 -3.30 -27.56 -10.97
CA LEU A 28 -2.47 -28.77 -10.97
C LEU A 28 -1.32 -28.65 -9.95
N THR A 29 -0.71 -27.47 -9.85
CA THR A 29 0.36 -27.19 -8.89
C THR A 29 -0.15 -27.27 -7.46
N VAL A 30 -1.30 -26.64 -7.16
CA VAL A 30 -1.92 -26.69 -5.83
C VAL A 30 -2.27 -28.14 -5.44
N ILE A 31 -2.82 -28.93 -6.36
CA ILE A 31 -3.10 -30.35 -6.11
C ILE A 31 -1.80 -31.11 -5.79
N ASP A 32 -0.72 -30.88 -6.54
CA ASP A 32 0.60 -31.52 -6.33
C ASP A 32 1.21 -31.12 -4.98
N LEU A 33 0.99 -29.88 -4.53
CA LEU A 33 1.43 -29.39 -3.22
C LEU A 33 0.65 -30.02 -2.06
N PHE A 34 -0.67 -30.23 -2.20
CA PHE A 34 -1.45 -31.01 -1.23
C PHE A 34 -1.01 -32.47 -1.19
N GLU A 35 -0.79 -33.07 -2.36
CA GLU A 35 -0.34 -34.47 -2.46
C GLU A 35 1.05 -34.69 -1.84
N SER A 36 1.96 -33.74 -2.02
CA SER A 36 3.29 -33.77 -1.41
C SER A 36 3.29 -33.31 0.06
N SER A 37 2.12 -33.03 0.65
CA SER A 37 1.96 -32.53 2.02
C SER A 37 2.73 -31.23 2.31
N VAL A 38 3.07 -30.46 1.26
CA VAL A 38 3.64 -29.12 1.41
C VAL A 38 2.55 -28.13 1.85
N LEU A 39 1.32 -28.33 1.36
CA LEU A 39 0.14 -27.68 1.90
C LEU A 39 -0.62 -28.68 2.78
N SER A 40 -0.80 -28.33 4.06
CA SER A 40 -1.61 -29.08 5.03
C SER A 40 -3.02 -28.48 5.18
N ASP A 41 -3.10 -27.16 5.14
CA ASP A 41 -4.31 -26.39 5.46
C ASP A 41 -4.83 -25.65 4.21
N ASN A 42 -6.06 -25.14 4.28
CA ASN A 42 -6.69 -24.37 3.20
C ASN A 42 -6.12 -22.95 3.06
N ILE A 43 -4.80 -22.80 3.17
CA ILE A 43 -4.08 -21.52 3.13
C ILE A 43 -3.02 -21.61 2.04
N ILE A 44 -3.35 -21.08 0.87
CA ILE A 44 -2.47 -21.10 -0.31
C ILE A 44 -1.77 -19.74 -0.41
N ARG A 45 -0.49 -19.67 -0.02
CA ARG A 45 0.29 -18.44 -0.09
C ARG A 45 0.92 -18.28 -1.46
N PHE A 46 0.93 -17.05 -1.99
CA PHE A 46 1.73 -16.71 -3.16
C PHE A 46 3.18 -16.46 -2.74
N ASP A 47 3.92 -17.54 -2.54
CA ASP A 47 5.31 -17.52 -2.10
C ASP A 47 6.24 -18.20 -3.12
N GLU A 48 7.54 -18.20 -2.79
CA GLU A 48 8.56 -18.81 -3.63
C GLU A 48 8.34 -20.32 -3.82
N THR A 49 7.74 -21.01 -2.84
CA THR A 49 7.42 -22.44 -2.90
C THR A 49 6.40 -22.71 -4.00
N LEU A 50 5.27 -21.98 -4.00
CA LEU A 50 4.24 -22.09 -5.02
C LEU A 50 4.79 -21.73 -6.40
N ARG A 51 5.59 -20.66 -6.49
CA ARG A 51 6.17 -20.19 -7.76
C ARG A 51 7.11 -21.21 -8.40
N GLN A 52 8.01 -21.80 -7.60
CA GLN A 52 8.91 -22.85 -8.08
C GLN A 52 8.14 -24.12 -8.46
N ALA A 53 7.13 -24.51 -7.67
CA ALA A 53 6.28 -25.65 -7.99
C ALA A 53 5.49 -25.42 -9.29
N PHE A 54 5.02 -24.19 -9.52
CA PHE A 54 4.30 -23.82 -10.74
C PHE A 54 5.18 -23.97 -11.98
N VAL A 55 6.40 -23.42 -11.98
CA VAL A 55 7.32 -23.55 -13.12
C VAL A 55 7.68 -25.02 -13.38
N LYS A 56 7.87 -25.83 -12.32
CA LYS A 56 8.10 -27.27 -12.45
C LYS A 56 6.89 -27.97 -13.08
N MET A 57 5.68 -27.67 -12.62
CA MET A 57 4.44 -28.24 -13.15
C MET A 57 4.22 -27.82 -14.61
N TRP A 58 4.46 -26.55 -14.93
CA TRP A 58 4.38 -26.01 -16.28
C TRP A 58 5.24 -26.81 -17.26
N ASN A 59 6.54 -26.94 -16.97
CA ASN A 59 7.46 -27.69 -17.81
C ASN A 59 7.11 -29.19 -17.91
N LYS A 60 6.45 -29.75 -16.88
CA LYS A 60 6.00 -31.14 -16.85
C LYS A 60 4.80 -31.38 -17.77
N VAL A 61 3.84 -30.44 -17.82
CA VAL A 61 2.58 -30.61 -18.54
C VAL A 61 2.52 -29.91 -19.89
N LEU A 62 3.45 -28.97 -20.12
CA LEU A 62 3.60 -28.17 -21.33
C LEU A 62 5.09 -28.09 -21.78
N PRO A 63 5.77 -29.22 -22.00
CA PRO A 63 7.23 -29.27 -22.24
C PRO A 63 7.72 -28.59 -23.53
N TYR A 64 6.81 -28.26 -24.44
CA TYR A 64 7.12 -27.65 -25.74
C TYR A 64 6.32 -26.35 -25.97
N GLU A 65 5.76 -25.77 -24.90
CA GLU A 65 4.96 -24.56 -25.02
C GLU A 65 5.88 -23.33 -25.09
N ALA A 66 5.86 -22.66 -26.25
CA ALA A 66 6.61 -21.42 -26.50
C ALA A 66 5.69 -20.19 -26.55
N THR A 67 4.36 -20.38 -26.57
CA THR A 67 3.38 -19.30 -26.79
C THR A 67 2.99 -18.57 -25.50
N PHE A 68 3.11 -19.27 -24.38
CA PHE A 68 2.62 -18.83 -23.07
C PHE A 68 3.78 -18.82 -22.07
N PHE A 69 3.91 -17.74 -21.31
CA PHE A 69 4.96 -17.57 -20.31
C PHE A 69 4.54 -18.12 -18.94
N PRO A 70 5.40 -18.86 -18.22
CA PRO A 70 5.03 -19.55 -16.99
C PRO A 70 4.96 -18.61 -15.76
N GLU A 71 4.08 -17.61 -15.79
CA GLU A 71 3.87 -16.66 -14.70
C GLU A 71 2.71 -17.08 -13.79
N ALA A 72 3.00 -17.28 -12.51
CA ALA A 72 2.02 -17.78 -11.54
C ALA A 72 1.16 -16.68 -10.90
N HIS A 73 1.62 -15.42 -10.88
CA HIS A 73 0.94 -14.34 -10.15
C HIS A 73 -0.41 -13.95 -10.80
N LEU A 74 -0.46 -13.90 -12.13
CA LEU A 74 -1.69 -13.63 -12.88
C LEU A 74 -2.77 -14.70 -12.69
N PRO A 75 -2.51 -16.02 -12.92
CA PRO A 75 -3.51 -17.03 -12.64
C PRO A 75 -3.90 -17.07 -11.17
N PHE A 76 -3.00 -16.74 -10.23
CA PHE A 76 -3.32 -16.67 -8.79
C PHE A 76 -4.34 -15.55 -8.49
N TRP A 77 -4.15 -14.37 -9.09
CA TRP A 77 -5.09 -13.26 -8.97
C TRP A 77 -6.43 -13.54 -9.68
N PHE A 78 -6.38 -13.91 -10.95
CA PHE A 78 -7.58 -14.06 -11.78
C PHE A 78 -8.41 -15.31 -11.47
N MET A 79 -7.93 -16.21 -10.61
CA MET A 79 -8.71 -17.37 -10.17
C MET A 79 -9.96 -16.97 -9.37
N GLN A 80 -9.99 -15.76 -8.80
CA GLN A 80 -11.19 -15.21 -8.12
C GLN A 80 -12.46 -15.24 -9.00
N SER A 81 -12.32 -15.24 -10.32
CA SER A 81 -13.47 -15.30 -11.24
C SER A 81 -14.18 -16.66 -11.26
N GLU A 82 -13.56 -17.71 -10.72
CA GLU A 82 -14.07 -19.09 -10.75
C GLU A 82 -15.04 -19.41 -9.58
N GLY A 83 -15.14 -18.51 -8.59
CA GLY A 83 -16.10 -18.62 -7.48
C GLY A 83 -15.68 -19.57 -6.34
N PHE A 84 -14.76 -20.50 -6.59
CA PHE A 84 -14.21 -21.43 -5.59
C PHE A 84 -12.84 -21.02 -5.04
N TRP A 85 -12.35 -19.83 -5.39
CA TRP A 85 -11.04 -19.31 -5.02
C TRP A 85 -11.18 -17.92 -4.41
N HIS A 86 -10.79 -17.78 -3.16
CA HIS A 86 -11.04 -16.60 -2.34
C HIS A 86 -9.73 -15.98 -1.91
N ILE A 87 -9.44 -14.75 -2.32
CA ILE A 87 -8.23 -14.04 -1.91
C ILE A 87 -8.46 -13.34 -0.57
N VAL A 88 -7.53 -13.57 0.36
CA VAL A 88 -7.50 -12.93 1.68
C VAL A 88 -6.40 -11.85 1.68
N PRO A 89 -6.76 -10.57 1.83
CA PRO A 89 -5.78 -9.47 1.89
C PRO A 89 -4.97 -9.46 3.19
N PHE A 90 -3.83 -8.77 3.18
CA PHE A 90 -3.22 -8.28 4.41
C PHE A 90 -4.08 -7.16 5.02
N ARG A 91 -4.12 -7.09 6.35
CA ARG A 91 -4.87 -6.06 7.09
C ARG A 91 -4.50 -4.65 6.61
N GLY A 92 -5.50 -3.86 6.22
CA GLY A 92 -5.33 -2.49 5.71
C GLY A 92 -5.01 -2.40 4.21
N LYS A 93 -5.10 -3.51 3.47
CA LYS A 93 -4.92 -3.59 2.02
C LYS A 93 -6.21 -3.96 1.26
N GLU A 94 -7.32 -4.08 1.97
CA GLU A 94 -8.63 -4.46 1.45
C GLU A 94 -9.10 -3.50 0.35
N ASP A 95 -9.03 -2.19 0.62
CA ASP A 95 -9.43 -1.14 -0.32
C ASP A 95 -8.58 -1.16 -1.60
N ILE A 96 -7.29 -1.48 -1.47
CA ILE A 96 -6.36 -1.56 -2.60
C ILE A 96 -6.75 -2.73 -3.51
N LEU A 97 -7.06 -3.89 -2.95
CA LEU A 97 -7.52 -5.03 -3.75
C LEU A 97 -8.92 -4.80 -4.31
N GLY A 98 -9.79 -4.11 -3.56
CA GLY A 98 -11.11 -3.68 -4.02
C GLY A 98 -11.01 -2.81 -5.27
N ILE A 99 -10.17 -1.76 -5.23
CA ILE A 99 -9.92 -0.89 -6.37
C ILE A 99 -9.37 -1.68 -7.56
N LEU A 100 -8.35 -2.53 -7.35
CA LEU A 100 -7.74 -3.32 -8.43
C LEU A 100 -8.76 -4.24 -9.11
N ARG A 101 -9.68 -4.82 -8.34
CA ARG A 101 -10.75 -5.67 -8.86
C ARG A 101 -11.76 -4.85 -9.65
N ASP A 102 -12.21 -3.73 -9.09
CA ASP A 102 -13.28 -2.91 -9.66
C ASP A 102 -12.80 -2.16 -10.92
N SER A 103 -11.51 -1.81 -10.98
CA SER A 103 -10.88 -1.20 -12.15
C SER A 103 -10.38 -2.20 -13.19
N HIS A 104 -10.60 -3.51 -12.98
CA HIS A 104 -10.09 -4.60 -13.84
C HIS A 104 -8.58 -4.54 -14.13
N VAL A 105 -7.81 -3.95 -13.23
CA VAL A 105 -6.36 -3.77 -13.40
C VAL A 105 -5.64 -5.06 -13.04
N LYS A 106 -4.70 -5.47 -13.90
CA LYS A 106 -3.78 -6.59 -13.63
C LYS A 106 -2.78 -6.17 -12.55
N PRO A 107 -2.74 -6.81 -11.37
CA PRO A 107 -1.72 -6.48 -10.38
C PRO A 107 -0.37 -7.06 -10.82
N SER A 108 0.69 -6.28 -10.66
CA SER A 108 2.06 -6.81 -10.74
C SER A 108 2.33 -7.84 -9.64
N GLU A 109 3.32 -8.70 -9.84
CA GLU A 109 3.69 -9.72 -8.85
C GLU A 109 4.03 -9.11 -7.48
N SER A 110 4.76 -7.99 -7.45
CA SER A 110 5.07 -7.27 -6.20
C SER A 110 3.80 -6.76 -5.52
N LYS A 111 2.88 -6.19 -6.29
CA LYS A 111 1.63 -5.65 -5.75
C LYS A 111 0.77 -6.76 -5.16
N LEU A 112 0.73 -7.93 -5.81
CA LEU A 112 0.07 -9.11 -5.30
C LEU A 112 0.67 -9.53 -3.95
N ARG A 113 2.00 -9.65 -3.87
CA ARG A 113 2.71 -10.04 -2.63
C ARG A 113 2.55 -9.05 -1.49
N ASP A 114 2.44 -7.76 -1.79
CA ASP A 114 2.31 -6.70 -0.78
C ASP A 114 0.88 -6.58 -0.24
N CYS A 115 -0.12 -7.04 -0.99
CA CYS A 115 -1.53 -6.82 -0.67
C CYS A 115 -2.28 -8.11 -0.31
N VAL A 116 -1.84 -9.27 -0.81
CA VAL A 116 -2.48 -10.57 -0.59
C VAL A 116 -1.72 -11.36 0.45
N ASN A 117 -2.40 -11.76 1.52
CA ASN A 117 -1.86 -12.63 2.56
C ASN A 117 -1.84 -14.09 2.09
N TYR A 118 -2.96 -14.58 1.55
CA TYR A 118 -3.11 -15.93 1.01
C TYR A 118 -4.43 -16.07 0.22
N ALA A 119 -4.66 -17.24 -0.37
CA ALA A 119 -5.94 -17.63 -0.96
C ALA A 119 -6.50 -18.89 -0.28
N GLU A 120 -7.82 -18.99 -0.21
CA GLU A 120 -8.59 -20.13 0.32
C GLU A 120 -9.43 -20.74 -0.81
N LEU A 121 -9.55 -22.06 -0.84
CA LEU A 121 -10.50 -22.75 -1.69
C LEU A 121 -11.86 -22.84 -0.99
N ASP A 122 -12.93 -23.09 -1.75
CA ASP A 122 -14.17 -23.60 -1.14
C ASP A 122 -13.90 -24.85 -0.32
N GLU A 123 -14.54 -24.99 0.85
CA GLU A 123 -14.31 -26.12 1.76
C GLU A 123 -14.57 -27.48 1.11
N ASP A 124 -15.62 -27.61 0.31
CA ASP A 124 -15.91 -28.85 -0.43
C ASP A 124 -14.78 -29.17 -1.43
N LEU A 125 -14.17 -28.16 -2.06
CA LEU A 125 -13.04 -28.34 -2.97
C LEU A 125 -11.78 -28.71 -2.20
N TYR A 126 -11.51 -28.06 -1.08
CA TYR A 126 -10.40 -28.39 -0.20
C TYR A 126 -10.51 -29.84 0.29
N PHE A 127 -11.70 -30.29 0.72
CA PHE A 127 -11.97 -31.69 1.04
C PHE A 127 -11.63 -32.63 -0.12
N LEU A 128 -12.02 -32.29 -1.36
CA LEU A 128 -11.63 -33.07 -2.55
C LEU A 128 -10.11 -33.11 -2.79
N MET A 129 -9.36 -32.09 -2.37
CA MET A 129 -7.90 -32.09 -2.44
C MET A 129 -7.27 -33.05 -1.42
N THR A 130 -7.94 -33.34 -0.30
CA THR A 130 -7.44 -34.29 0.72
C THR A 130 -7.58 -35.75 0.31
N ILE A 131 -8.56 -36.07 -0.55
CA ILE A 131 -8.83 -37.44 -1.01
C ILE A 131 -8.16 -37.75 -2.35
N GLN A 132 -7.59 -38.95 -2.47
CA GLN A 132 -6.84 -39.36 -3.65
C GLN A 132 -7.69 -39.40 -4.93
N SER A 133 -8.92 -39.90 -4.83
CA SER A 133 -9.86 -39.99 -5.96
C SER A 133 -10.28 -38.61 -6.46
N GLY A 134 -10.49 -37.66 -5.54
CA GLY A 134 -10.76 -36.25 -5.84
C GLY A 134 -9.60 -35.61 -6.60
N ARG A 135 -8.38 -35.68 -6.06
CA ARG A 135 -7.17 -35.20 -6.75
C ARG A 135 -7.03 -35.78 -8.16
N SER A 136 -7.20 -37.08 -8.30
CA SER A 136 -7.03 -37.78 -9.58
C SER A 136 -8.09 -37.39 -10.62
N ALA A 137 -9.34 -37.21 -10.20
CA ALA A 137 -10.44 -36.76 -11.06
C ALA A 137 -10.23 -35.31 -11.51
N LEU A 138 -9.86 -34.41 -10.59
CA LEU A 138 -9.59 -33.00 -10.87
C LEU A 138 -8.37 -32.83 -11.79
N LYS A 139 -7.27 -33.55 -11.52
CA LYS A 139 -6.08 -33.55 -12.40
C LYS A 139 -6.43 -34.00 -13.82
N ARG A 140 -7.19 -35.09 -13.95
CA ARG A 140 -7.61 -35.61 -15.26
C ARG A 140 -8.42 -34.57 -16.03
N ALA A 141 -9.40 -33.94 -15.37
CA ALA A 141 -10.22 -32.89 -15.98
C ALA A 141 -9.38 -31.72 -16.53
N LEU A 142 -8.39 -31.25 -15.75
CA LEU A 142 -7.49 -30.17 -16.16
C LEU A 142 -6.57 -30.59 -17.32
N LEU A 143 -5.96 -31.78 -17.22
CA LEU A 143 -5.02 -32.28 -18.23
C LEU A 143 -5.70 -32.54 -19.57
N GLU A 144 -6.87 -33.17 -19.58
CA GLU A 144 -7.64 -33.45 -20.81
C GLU A 144 -8.12 -32.18 -21.50
N THR A 145 -8.38 -31.11 -20.75
CA THR A 145 -9.00 -29.89 -21.28
C THR A 145 -7.99 -28.83 -21.71
N TYR A 146 -6.91 -28.65 -20.93
CA TYR A 146 -5.99 -27.51 -21.09
C TYR A 146 -4.59 -27.89 -21.57
N THR A 147 -4.32 -29.18 -21.81
CA THR A 147 -3.03 -29.63 -22.34
C THR A 147 -3.19 -30.39 -23.66
N MET A 148 -2.10 -30.52 -24.41
CA MET A 148 -2.05 -31.30 -25.66
C MET A 148 -1.30 -32.64 -25.46
N LEU A 149 -1.29 -33.14 -24.23
CA LEU A 149 -0.60 -34.37 -23.87
C LEU A 149 -1.31 -35.59 -24.47
N SER A 150 -0.55 -36.64 -24.74
CA SER A 150 -1.12 -37.91 -25.18
C SER A 150 -1.92 -38.57 -24.04
N ALA A 151 -2.96 -39.33 -24.38
CA ALA A 151 -3.79 -40.05 -23.40
C ALA A 151 -2.95 -40.87 -22.39
N ARG A 152 -1.89 -41.53 -22.87
CA ARG A 152 -0.94 -42.27 -22.02
C ARG A 152 -0.20 -41.39 -21.01
N THR A 153 0.14 -40.16 -21.40
CA THR A 153 0.81 -39.20 -20.51
C THR A 153 -0.19 -38.62 -19.51
N ILE A 154 -1.41 -38.31 -19.96
CA ILE A 154 -2.51 -37.87 -19.09
C ILE A 154 -2.82 -38.92 -18.03
N GLU A 155 -2.91 -40.20 -18.41
CA GLU A 155 -3.15 -41.30 -17.46
C GLU A 155 -2.05 -41.37 -16.39
N LYS A 156 -0.78 -41.25 -16.80
CA LYS A 156 0.37 -41.24 -15.87
C LYS A 156 0.40 -40.01 -14.96
N LEU A 157 -0.01 -38.84 -15.44
CA LEU A 157 0.07 -37.58 -14.69
C LEU A 157 -1.17 -37.31 -13.83
N SER A 158 -2.32 -37.85 -14.22
CA SER A 158 -3.55 -37.80 -13.45
C SER A 158 -3.56 -38.79 -12.29
N SER A 159 -2.75 -39.86 -12.36
CA SER A 159 -2.52 -40.73 -11.21
C SER A 159 -1.64 -40.04 -10.17
N SER A 160 -2.13 -39.96 -8.93
CA SER A 160 -1.36 -39.42 -7.80
C SER A 160 -0.24 -40.40 -7.39
N SER A 161 0.93 -39.87 -7.01
CA SER A 161 2.21 -40.55 -6.74
C SER A 161 2.25 -41.36 -5.44
N ASP A 162 1.21 -41.28 -4.63
CA ASP A 162 0.90 -42.14 -3.48
C ASP A 162 0.50 -43.58 -3.87
N ASN A 163 0.73 -43.98 -5.13
CA ASN A 163 0.57 -45.34 -5.67
C ASN A 163 1.48 -46.44 -5.07
N PHE A 164 2.08 -46.25 -3.88
CA PHE A 164 2.86 -47.27 -3.17
C PHE A 164 2.34 -47.58 -1.76
N VAL A 165 1.35 -46.84 -1.24
CA VAL A 165 0.66 -47.23 -0.01
C VAL A 165 -0.83 -47.08 -0.24
N ASP A 166 -1.49 -48.22 -0.40
CA ASP A 166 -2.93 -48.30 -0.38
C ASP A 166 -3.44 -47.95 1.02
N ASN A 167 -3.58 -46.65 1.28
CA ASN A 167 -4.30 -46.13 2.43
C ASN A 167 -5.81 -46.20 2.22
N SER A 168 -6.31 -46.57 1.03
CA SER A 168 -7.71 -46.92 0.88
C SER A 168 -8.01 -48.28 1.49
N GLU A 169 -7.15 -49.29 1.33
CA GLU A 169 -7.26 -50.58 2.02
C GLU A 169 -6.83 -50.46 3.48
N THR A 170 -5.89 -49.57 3.85
CA THR A 170 -5.58 -49.34 5.27
C THR A 170 -6.67 -48.52 5.96
N ALA A 171 -7.21 -47.45 5.36
CA ALA A 171 -8.33 -46.70 5.91
C ALA A 171 -9.66 -47.46 5.82
N LEU A 172 -9.93 -48.26 4.76
CA LEU A 172 -11.07 -49.18 4.74
C LEU A 172 -10.85 -50.35 5.70
N ASN A 173 -9.66 -50.97 5.81
CA ASN A 173 -9.42 -52.05 6.77
C ASN A 173 -9.37 -51.54 8.20
N GLU A 174 -9.02 -50.27 8.44
CA GLU A 174 -9.05 -49.60 9.74
C GLU A 174 -10.49 -49.20 10.09
N TYR A 175 -11.26 -48.67 9.14
CA TYR A 175 -12.71 -48.45 9.24
C TYR A 175 -13.50 -49.77 9.42
N GLU A 176 -13.14 -50.84 8.70
CA GLU A 176 -13.72 -52.19 8.82
C GLU A 176 -13.23 -52.93 10.08
N ARG A 177 -11.99 -52.68 10.57
CA ARG A 177 -11.51 -53.16 11.89
C ARG A 177 -12.26 -52.49 13.02
N ILE A 178 -12.48 -51.18 12.93
CA ILE A 178 -13.24 -50.38 13.90
C ILE A 178 -14.69 -50.89 13.96
N LEU A 179 -15.25 -51.33 12.83
CA LEU A 179 -16.55 -52.00 12.77
C LEU A 179 -16.58 -53.43 13.33
N LYS A 180 -15.44 -54.13 13.51
CA LYS A 180 -15.43 -55.58 13.82
C LYS A 180 -14.69 -56.04 15.08
N SER A 181 -13.78 -55.29 15.70
CA SER A 181 -13.06 -55.82 16.87
C SER A 181 -13.00 -54.86 18.04
N SER A 182 -13.94 -55.05 18.96
CA SER A 182 -13.75 -54.91 20.40
C SER A 182 -12.62 -55.84 20.88
N THR A 183 -11.45 -55.30 21.29
CA THR A 183 -10.70 -55.62 22.54
C THR A 183 -9.31 -54.96 22.57
N LEU A 184 -8.93 -54.53 23.79
CA LEU A 184 -7.73 -53.80 24.24
C LEU A 184 -6.38 -54.44 23.85
N ASP A 185 -5.34 -53.62 23.58
CA ASP A 185 -4.30 -53.32 24.61
C ASP A 185 -3.27 -52.25 24.19
N ASN A 186 -2.66 -51.67 25.23
CA ASN A 186 -1.88 -50.42 25.31
C ASN A 186 -0.47 -50.40 24.67
N LYS A 187 -0.03 -49.20 24.20
CA LYS A 187 1.19 -48.53 24.71
C LYS A 187 1.28 -47.03 24.35
N ALA A 188 1.67 -46.25 25.37
CA ALA A 188 1.75 -44.80 25.54
C ALA A 188 2.61 -44.06 24.48
N THR A 189 2.52 -42.74 24.26
CA THR A 189 2.34 -41.64 25.23
C THR A 189 1.97 -40.31 24.54
N SER A 190 1.23 -39.44 25.26
CA SER A 190 1.27 -37.96 25.21
C SER A 190 0.47 -37.21 24.11
N GLN A 191 -0.85 -37.03 24.32
CA GLN A 191 -1.68 -35.88 23.92
C GLN A 191 -3.13 -36.15 24.39
N HIS A 192 -3.49 -35.73 25.61
CA HIS A 192 -4.72 -36.19 26.29
C HIS A 192 -5.81 -35.12 26.47
N SER A 193 -5.66 -33.94 25.82
CA SER A 193 -6.58 -32.79 25.94
C SER A 193 -7.60 -32.75 24.81
N ASP A 194 -7.14 -32.79 23.55
CA ASP A 194 -8.00 -32.44 22.40
C ASP A 194 -8.99 -33.57 22.02
N LYS A 195 -8.62 -34.83 22.31
CA LYS A 195 -9.43 -36.01 21.96
C LYS A 195 -10.75 -36.13 22.71
N GLU A 196 -10.89 -35.51 23.89
CA GLU A 196 -12.10 -35.60 24.71
C GLU A 196 -13.20 -34.63 24.23
N VAL A 197 -12.80 -33.45 23.74
CA VAL A 197 -13.71 -32.45 23.19
C VAL A 197 -14.33 -32.94 21.87
N GLU A 198 -13.50 -33.52 21.00
CA GLU A 198 -13.95 -34.19 19.78
C GLU A 198 -14.91 -35.34 20.08
N ARG A 199 -14.58 -36.17 21.07
CA ARG A 199 -15.42 -37.31 21.47
C ARG A 199 -16.83 -36.87 21.87
N ARG A 200 -16.95 -35.82 22.70
CA ARG A 200 -18.24 -35.30 23.17
C ARG A 200 -19.10 -34.77 22.04
N PHE A 201 -18.48 -34.15 21.03
CA PHE A 201 -19.21 -33.67 19.85
C PHE A 201 -19.76 -34.84 19.02
N TYR A 202 -18.96 -35.88 18.81
CA TYR A 202 -19.38 -37.05 18.04
C TYR A 202 -20.43 -37.94 18.76
N GLU A 203 -20.65 -37.74 20.07
CA GLU A 203 -21.73 -38.37 20.82
C GLU A 203 -23.12 -37.75 20.53
N LEU A 204 -23.17 -36.59 19.86
CA LEU A 204 -24.43 -35.97 19.43
C LEU A 204 -25.06 -36.73 18.25
N PRO A 205 -26.41 -36.68 18.09
CA PRO A 205 -27.08 -37.06 16.84
C PRO A 205 -26.47 -36.37 15.61
N GLU A 206 -26.38 -37.09 14.48
CA GLU A 206 -25.77 -36.59 13.25
C GLU A 206 -26.38 -35.27 12.77
N ASP A 207 -27.71 -35.14 12.82
CA ASP A 207 -28.42 -33.91 12.41
C ASP A 207 -28.02 -32.69 13.25
N ILE A 208 -27.77 -32.88 14.55
CA ILE A 208 -27.32 -31.83 15.47
C ILE A 208 -25.85 -31.47 15.18
N GLN A 209 -25.00 -32.47 14.88
CA GLN A 209 -23.63 -32.23 14.46
C GLN A 209 -23.59 -31.41 13.15
N TYR A 210 -24.47 -31.73 12.20
CA TYR A 210 -24.58 -30.99 10.94
C TYR A 210 -25.00 -29.54 11.17
N ILE A 211 -26.00 -29.29 12.01
CA ILE A 211 -26.45 -27.91 12.30
C ILE A 211 -25.39 -27.10 13.03
N LEU A 212 -24.69 -27.70 14.01
CA LEU A 212 -23.58 -27.05 14.71
C LEU A 212 -22.46 -26.66 13.73
N ASN A 213 -22.11 -27.56 12.82
CA ASN A 213 -21.12 -27.27 11.77
C ASN A 213 -21.59 -26.14 10.84
N ILE A 214 -22.81 -26.27 10.32
CA ILE A 214 -23.37 -25.28 9.38
C ILE A 214 -23.41 -23.91 10.04
N GLU A 215 -23.90 -23.80 11.27
CA GLU A 215 -23.98 -22.51 11.97
C GLU A 215 -22.60 -21.96 12.30
N TYR A 216 -21.66 -22.79 12.79
CA TYR A 216 -20.29 -22.39 13.07
C TYR A 216 -19.64 -21.76 11.82
N TYR A 217 -19.66 -22.45 10.69
CA TYR A 217 -19.06 -21.93 9.46
C TYR A 217 -19.88 -20.79 8.82
N THR A 218 -21.21 -20.79 8.97
CA THR A 218 -22.05 -19.66 8.52
C THR A 218 -21.74 -18.39 9.31
N PHE A 219 -21.56 -18.51 10.62
CA PHE A 219 -21.20 -17.40 11.48
C PHE A 219 -19.82 -16.83 11.11
N LEU A 220 -18.81 -17.69 10.94
CA LEU A 220 -17.47 -17.25 10.50
C LEU A 220 -17.49 -16.58 9.12
N LYS A 221 -18.39 -17.03 8.22
CA LYS A 221 -18.59 -16.45 6.89
C LYS A 221 -19.22 -15.06 6.96
N ASN A 222 -20.24 -14.88 7.81
CA ASN A 222 -21.03 -13.64 7.86
C ASN A 222 -20.41 -12.56 8.77
N ASN A 223 -19.61 -12.95 9.75
CA ASN A 223 -19.01 -12.06 10.76
C ASN A 223 -17.48 -11.99 10.59
N ILE A 224 -17.04 -11.45 9.45
CA ILE A 224 -15.62 -11.45 9.03
C ILE A 224 -14.73 -10.65 10.00
N ASN A 225 -15.23 -9.57 10.60
CA ASN A 225 -14.44 -8.74 11.51
C ASN A 225 -14.25 -9.40 12.88
N GLU A 226 -15.24 -10.20 13.28
CA GLU A 226 -15.34 -10.90 14.56
C GLU A 226 -14.74 -12.32 14.49
N ARG A 227 -14.44 -12.81 13.27
CA ARG A 227 -13.95 -14.17 12.97
C ARG A 227 -12.72 -14.56 13.79
N GLU A 228 -11.71 -13.70 13.84
CA GLU A 228 -10.46 -14.02 14.53
C GLU A 228 -10.67 -14.11 16.04
N ILE A 229 -11.43 -13.17 16.62
CA ILE A 229 -11.78 -13.17 18.05
C ILE A 229 -12.66 -14.39 18.37
N PHE A 230 -13.59 -14.75 17.49
CA PHE A 230 -14.41 -15.94 17.64
C PHE A 230 -13.57 -17.23 17.61
N LYS A 231 -12.58 -17.33 16.71
CA LYS A 231 -11.66 -18.47 16.64
C LYS A 231 -10.68 -18.54 17.82
N GLU A 232 -10.34 -17.42 18.46
CA GLU A 232 -9.58 -17.45 19.71
C GLU A 232 -10.37 -18.11 20.86
N ILE A 233 -11.70 -17.97 20.85
CA ILE A 233 -12.60 -18.47 21.90
C ILE A 233 -13.11 -19.88 21.58
N CYS A 234 -13.46 -20.11 20.33
CA CYS A 234 -14.00 -21.34 19.74
C CYS A 234 -13.21 -21.69 18.46
N PRO A 235 -12.01 -22.30 18.57
CA PRO A 235 -11.16 -22.59 17.41
C PRO A 235 -11.77 -23.57 16.39
N THR A 236 -12.59 -24.51 16.88
CA THR A 236 -13.28 -25.51 16.06
C THR A 236 -14.75 -25.63 16.43
N VAL A 237 -15.52 -26.37 15.62
CA VAL A 237 -16.89 -26.74 15.95
C VAL A 237 -16.97 -27.58 17.24
N PHE A 238 -15.92 -28.36 17.54
CA PHE A 238 -15.85 -29.17 18.75
C PHE A 238 -15.71 -28.29 19.99
N ASP A 239 -14.82 -27.29 19.91
CA ASP A 239 -14.67 -26.27 20.95
C ASP A 239 -15.94 -25.45 21.11
N THR A 240 -16.65 -25.18 20.01
CA THR A 240 -17.93 -24.46 20.05
C THR A 240 -18.97 -25.25 20.84
N TYR A 241 -19.11 -26.55 20.59
CA TYR A 241 -20.01 -27.39 21.38
C TYR A 241 -19.55 -27.52 22.84
N ASP A 242 -18.25 -27.61 23.10
CA ASP A 242 -17.71 -27.63 24.45
C ASP A 242 -18.03 -26.33 25.21
N ARG A 243 -17.87 -25.16 24.55
CA ARG A 243 -18.27 -23.85 25.05
C ARG A 243 -19.79 -23.65 25.20
N ILE A 244 -20.60 -24.55 24.66
CA ILE A 244 -22.06 -24.55 24.87
C ILE A 244 -22.42 -25.49 26.02
N ALA A 245 -21.85 -26.69 26.05
CA ALA A 245 -22.36 -27.80 26.85
C ALA A 245 -21.57 -28.09 28.14
N TYR A 246 -20.29 -27.71 28.20
CA TYR A 246 -19.38 -28.15 29.27
C TYR A 246 -18.57 -27.01 29.89
N ASN A 247 -18.13 -26.04 29.08
CA ASN A 247 -17.34 -24.89 29.51
C ASN A 247 -17.94 -23.55 29.01
N PRO A 248 -19.20 -23.23 29.40
CA PRO A 248 -19.87 -22.01 28.97
C PRO A 248 -19.18 -20.74 29.44
N ILE A 249 -19.14 -19.76 28.54
CA ILE A 249 -18.53 -18.45 28.76
C ILE A 249 -19.37 -17.65 29.76
N ARG A 250 -18.70 -17.06 30.75
CA ARG A 250 -19.37 -16.27 31.80
C ARG A 250 -19.24 -14.77 31.55
N GLN A 251 -20.14 -14.00 32.18
CA GLN A 251 -20.08 -12.54 32.13
C GLN A 251 -18.70 -12.00 32.53
N GLY A 252 -18.04 -11.27 31.61
CA GLY A 252 -16.72 -10.66 31.82
C GLY A 252 -15.52 -11.49 31.37
N GLU A 253 -15.71 -12.71 30.87
CA GLU A 253 -14.62 -13.51 30.27
C GLU A 253 -14.25 -13.06 28.84
N ILE A 254 -15.18 -12.40 28.16
CA ILE A 254 -15.03 -11.86 26.81
C ILE A 254 -15.36 -10.37 26.81
N ASP A 255 -14.83 -9.64 25.84
CA ASP A 255 -15.05 -8.19 25.72
C ASP A 255 -16.56 -7.87 25.66
N PRO A 256 -17.06 -6.85 26.40
CA PRO A 256 -18.48 -6.50 26.40
C PRO A 256 -19.06 -6.23 25.00
N SER A 257 -18.26 -5.70 24.08
CA SER A 257 -18.67 -5.47 22.69
C SER A 257 -18.81 -6.77 21.89
N PHE A 258 -18.05 -7.81 22.22
CA PHE A 258 -18.12 -9.13 21.59
C PHE A 258 -19.14 -10.07 22.24
N SER A 259 -19.46 -9.85 23.51
CA SER A 259 -20.47 -10.63 24.26
C SER A 259 -21.83 -10.64 23.55
N PHE A 260 -22.24 -9.51 22.99
CA PHE A 260 -23.48 -9.41 22.22
C PHE A 260 -23.45 -10.24 20.94
N THR A 261 -22.33 -10.24 20.23
CA THR A 261 -22.15 -11.03 18.99
C THR A 261 -22.16 -12.53 19.29
N TYR A 262 -21.51 -12.95 20.36
CA TYR A 262 -21.52 -14.35 20.81
C TYR A 262 -22.91 -14.80 21.27
N GLU A 263 -23.66 -13.93 21.96
CA GLU A 263 -25.06 -14.21 22.33
C GLU A 263 -25.95 -14.37 21.09
N ASN A 264 -25.79 -13.52 20.06
CA ASN A 264 -26.53 -13.66 18.80
C ASN A 264 -26.20 -14.96 18.07
N PHE A 265 -24.93 -15.40 18.05
CA PHE A 265 -24.54 -16.71 17.52
C PHE A 265 -25.30 -17.85 18.21
N LEU A 266 -25.36 -17.83 19.55
CA LEU A 266 -26.08 -18.83 20.33
C LEU A 266 -27.59 -18.80 20.05
N ALA A 267 -28.17 -17.60 19.88
CA ALA A 267 -29.58 -17.43 19.54
C ALA A 267 -29.92 -17.97 18.14
N ASP A 268 -29.08 -17.70 17.14
CA ASP A 268 -29.25 -18.20 15.77
C ASP A 268 -29.12 -19.73 15.71
N LEU A 269 -28.11 -20.28 16.40
CA LEU A 269 -27.93 -21.73 16.53
C LEU A 269 -29.15 -22.39 17.17
N LYS A 270 -29.67 -21.80 18.24
CA LYS A 270 -30.90 -22.27 18.90
C LYS A 270 -32.06 -22.30 17.91
N ILE A 271 -32.28 -21.22 17.15
CA ILE A 271 -33.39 -21.12 16.19
C ILE A 271 -33.32 -22.27 15.16
N ARG A 272 -32.12 -22.59 14.64
CA ARG A 272 -31.97 -23.71 13.69
C ARG A 272 -32.24 -25.06 14.34
N LEU A 273 -31.77 -25.27 15.57
CA LEU A 273 -32.00 -26.51 16.31
C LEU A 273 -33.47 -26.72 16.70
N MET A 274 -34.31 -25.67 16.82
CA MET A 274 -35.72 -25.81 17.17
C MET A 274 -36.52 -26.67 16.17
N SER A 275 -36.02 -26.84 14.95
CA SER A 275 -36.70 -27.61 13.90
C SER A 275 -36.32 -29.10 13.89
N GLU A 276 -35.35 -29.54 14.70
CA GLU A 276 -34.83 -30.91 14.69
C GLU A 276 -35.31 -31.78 15.86
N GLU A 277 -35.66 -33.02 15.56
CA GLU A 277 -36.02 -34.01 16.57
C GLU A 277 -34.78 -34.43 17.39
N GLY A 278 -34.89 -34.33 18.72
CA GLY A 278 -33.80 -34.71 19.65
C GLY A 278 -32.84 -33.59 20.05
N ALA A 279 -33.04 -32.36 19.55
CA ALA A 279 -32.17 -31.22 19.88
C ALA A 279 -32.45 -30.55 21.23
N PHE A 280 -33.41 -31.04 22.01
CA PHE A 280 -33.88 -30.41 23.26
C PHE A 280 -32.75 -30.21 24.30
N ASP A 281 -31.92 -31.23 24.53
CA ASP A 281 -30.79 -31.15 25.48
C ASP A 281 -29.75 -30.10 25.05
N THR A 282 -29.45 -30.01 23.75
CA THR A 282 -28.56 -29.00 23.20
C THR A 282 -29.16 -27.59 23.30
N ILE A 283 -30.47 -27.45 23.07
CA ILE A 283 -31.19 -26.17 23.20
C ILE A 283 -31.20 -25.69 24.65
N ASP A 284 -31.40 -26.59 25.63
CA ASP A 284 -31.33 -26.25 27.05
C ASP A 284 -29.93 -25.78 27.46
N LYS A 285 -28.88 -26.49 27.01
CA LYS A 285 -27.48 -26.06 27.21
C LYS A 285 -27.19 -24.68 26.60
N ILE A 286 -27.75 -24.37 25.44
CA ILE A 286 -27.65 -23.03 24.84
C ILE A 286 -28.34 -21.97 25.70
N ASN A 287 -29.53 -22.26 26.24
CA ASN A 287 -30.23 -21.34 27.13
C ASN A 287 -29.44 -21.10 28.42
N ASP A 288 -28.84 -22.15 28.99
CA ASP A 288 -27.99 -22.06 30.18
C ASP A 288 -26.74 -21.23 29.90
N ALA A 289 -26.09 -21.44 28.74
CA ALA A 289 -24.93 -20.65 28.31
C ALA A 289 -25.29 -19.16 28.13
N ILE A 290 -26.44 -18.85 27.53
CA ILE A 290 -26.95 -17.46 27.45
C ILE A 290 -27.22 -16.90 28.84
N GLY A 291 -27.83 -17.68 29.75
CA GLY A 291 -28.08 -17.26 31.13
C GLY A 291 -26.80 -16.87 31.89
N LEU A 292 -25.72 -17.64 31.71
CA LEU A 292 -24.42 -17.38 32.35
C LEU A 292 -23.68 -16.14 31.81
N LEU A 293 -24.00 -15.71 30.59
CA LEU A 293 -23.53 -14.41 30.06
C LEU A 293 -24.20 -13.22 30.75
N HIS A 294 -25.38 -13.44 31.36
CA HIS A 294 -26.19 -12.42 32.03
C HIS A 294 -26.12 -12.45 33.58
N GLU A 295 -25.59 -13.51 34.20
CA GLU A 295 -25.50 -13.63 35.66
C GLU A 295 -24.45 -12.71 36.30
N LYS A 296 -24.91 -11.76 37.15
CA LYS A 296 -24.04 -11.05 38.10
C LYS A 296 -23.56 -12.03 39.18
N GLY A 297 -22.27 -12.35 39.16
CA GLY A 297 -21.65 -13.33 40.06
C GLY A 297 -22.01 -13.13 41.54
N THR A 298 -22.66 -14.13 42.14
CA THR A 298 -22.90 -14.22 43.59
C THR A 298 -22.11 -15.40 44.14
N ILE A 299 -21.00 -15.14 44.84
CA ILE A 299 -20.32 -16.15 45.66
C ILE A 299 -21.03 -16.22 47.02
N HIS A 300 -21.59 -17.38 47.35
CA HIS A 300 -22.27 -17.64 48.62
C HIS A 300 -21.31 -17.65 49.83
N SER A 301 -21.63 -16.87 50.86
CA SER A 301 -21.31 -17.14 52.28
C SER A 301 -22.42 -16.54 53.15
N THR A 302 -22.95 -17.33 54.09
CA THR A 302 -24.12 -17.08 54.96
C THR A 302 -23.86 -16.02 56.06
N PRO A 303 -24.91 -15.52 56.78
CA PRO A 303 -25.17 -14.09 56.92
C PRO A 303 -24.83 -13.51 58.30
N VAL A 304 -24.51 -12.21 58.35
CA VAL A 304 -24.75 -11.33 59.49
C VAL A 304 -25.26 -9.99 58.96
N ILE A 305 -26.37 -9.53 59.54
CA ILE A 305 -27.12 -8.29 59.27
C ILE A 305 -26.40 -7.09 59.89
N GLU A 306 -26.39 -5.95 59.18
CA GLU A 306 -26.68 -4.56 59.64
C GLU A 306 -26.38 -3.61 58.46
N GLU A 307 -27.42 -3.11 57.76
CA GLU A 307 -27.93 -1.72 57.79
C GLU A 307 -26.84 -0.66 57.48
N ILE A 308 -27.00 0.17 56.44
CA ILE A 308 -27.75 1.44 56.53
C ILE A 308 -28.26 1.91 55.15
N GLU A 309 -29.37 2.63 55.24
CA GLU A 309 -30.34 3.12 54.27
C GLU A 309 -29.89 4.21 53.28
N GLU A 310 -30.65 4.23 52.18
CA GLU A 310 -31.13 5.29 51.28
C GLU A 310 -30.65 6.75 51.43
N GLU A 311 -30.44 7.42 50.29
CA GLU A 311 -31.32 8.55 49.91
C GLU A 311 -31.21 8.91 48.42
N PHE A 312 -32.35 8.81 47.73
CA PHE A 312 -32.65 9.49 46.47
C PHE A 312 -32.95 10.97 46.78
N VAL A 313 -32.42 11.90 45.98
CA VAL A 313 -32.99 13.26 45.90
C VAL A 313 -33.38 13.55 44.46
N GLN A 314 -34.70 13.60 44.26
CA GLN A 314 -35.38 14.23 43.13
C GLN A 314 -35.33 15.76 43.25
N PHE A 315 -35.24 16.45 42.13
CA PHE A 315 -35.88 17.75 41.94
C PHE A 315 -36.56 17.76 40.56
N GLU A 316 -37.89 17.78 40.55
CA GLU A 316 -38.71 18.23 39.42
C GLU A 316 -39.25 19.67 39.72
N PRO A 317 -40.18 20.25 38.92
CA PRO A 317 -39.85 21.14 37.80
C PRO A 317 -40.60 22.49 37.91
N GLU A 318 -40.17 23.52 37.17
CA GLU A 318 -41.09 24.59 36.78
C GLU A 318 -40.92 24.97 35.30
N SER A 319 -42.05 24.97 34.60
CA SER A 319 -42.29 25.35 33.20
C SER A 319 -42.96 26.74 33.19
N PRO A 320 -43.38 27.38 32.06
CA PRO A 320 -43.34 26.94 30.66
C PRO A 320 -42.95 28.04 29.64
N SER A 321 -42.34 27.66 28.51
CA SER A 321 -42.71 28.26 27.21
C SER A 321 -42.20 27.42 26.04
N GLU A 322 -43.17 26.83 25.34
CA GLU A 322 -43.17 26.38 23.94
C GLU A 322 -42.24 25.22 23.55
N LYS A 323 -42.83 24.02 23.63
CA LYS A 323 -42.37 22.79 22.99
C LYS A 323 -42.25 22.97 21.47
N GLN A 324 -41.08 22.68 20.92
CA GLN A 324 -41.00 21.90 19.68
C GLN A 324 -40.65 20.47 20.10
N ASP A 325 -41.49 19.50 19.76
CA ASP A 325 -41.28 18.09 20.06
C ASP A 325 -39.97 17.59 19.41
N LEU A 326 -38.90 17.47 20.20
CA LEU A 326 -37.65 16.85 19.79
C LEU A 326 -37.86 15.34 19.71
N ARG A 327 -37.55 14.73 18.56
CA ARG A 327 -37.39 13.27 18.52
C ARG A 327 -36.16 12.93 19.36
N PRO A 328 -36.23 11.96 20.30
CA PRO A 328 -35.04 11.49 20.99
C PRO A 328 -34.09 10.85 19.97
N LEU A 329 -32.79 11.09 20.12
CA LEU A 329 -31.74 10.43 19.32
C LEU A 329 -31.82 8.92 19.54
N THR A 330 -32.30 8.18 18.54
CA THR A 330 -32.15 6.71 18.53
C THR A 330 -30.71 6.39 18.20
N LEU A 331 -29.95 5.89 19.18
CA LEU A 331 -28.58 5.42 18.98
C LEU A 331 -28.58 4.23 18.01
N SER A 332 -27.88 4.35 16.88
CA SER A 332 -27.55 3.22 16.02
C SER A 332 -26.59 2.29 16.77
N LEU A 333 -27.01 1.04 17.00
CA LEU A 333 -26.18 -0.02 17.59
C LEU A 333 -25.13 -0.56 16.61
N GLU A 334 -25.13 -0.12 15.34
CA GLU A 334 -24.19 -0.56 14.32
C GLU A 334 -23.35 0.60 13.74
N SER A 335 -22.04 0.35 13.56
CA SER A 335 -21.14 1.23 12.81
C SER A 335 -21.44 1.15 11.31
N ARG A 336 -21.66 2.31 10.69
CA ARG A 336 -21.84 2.46 9.25
C ARG A 336 -20.65 3.12 8.57
N LYS A 337 -19.49 3.19 9.23
CA LYS A 337 -18.25 3.73 8.67
C LYS A 337 -17.91 3.01 7.35
N GLY A 338 -17.78 3.76 6.25
CA GLY A 338 -17.47 3.23 4.91
C GLY A 338 -18.66 2.71 4.09
N LYS A 339 -19.88 2.63 4.65
CA LYS A 339 -21.08 2.22 3.89
C LYS A 339 -21.65 3.40 3.07
N PRO A 340 -22.36 3.19 1.94
CA PRO A 340 -23.02 4.28 1.21
C PRO A 340 -24.16 4.93 2.01
N TRP A 341 -24.54 6.16 1.64
CA TRP A 341 -25.66 6.91 2.23
C TRP A 341 -27.00 6.47 1.64
N THR A 342 -28.01 6.31 2.49
CA THR A 342 -29.39 6.04 2.10
C THR A 342 -30.27 7.28 2.28
N GLU A 343 -31.37 7.38 1.53
CA GLU A 343 -32.32 8.50 1.64
C GLU A 343 -32.87 8.66 3.07
N ASN A 344 -33.16 7.56 3.75
CA ASN A 344 -33.59 7.56 5.15
C ASN A 344 -32.52 8.13 6.10
N GLU A 345 -31.23 7.89 5.85
CA GLU A 345 -30.12 8.45 6.65
C GLU A 345 -29.99 9.97 6.41
N GLU A 346 -30.23 10.44 5.19
CA GLU A 346 -30.14 11.87 4.84
C GLU A 346 -31.28 12.69 5.45
N GLU A 347 -32.50 12.15 5.45
CA GLU A 347 -33.63 12.74 6.16
C GLU A 347 -33.36 12.81 7.66
N LEU A 348 -32.75 11.76 8.24
CA LEU A 348 -32.46 11.68 9.67
C LEU A 348 -31.36 12.66 10.10
N ILE A 349 -30.24 12.77 9.37
CA ILE A 349 -29.19 13.76 9.70
C ILE A 349 -29.70 15.19 9.56
N SER A 350 -30.52 15.45 8.55
CA SER A 350 -31.10 16.77 8.31
C SER A 350 -32.06 17.15 9.44
N LEU A 351 -32.84 16.19 9.91
CA LEU A 351 -33.76 16.35 11.03
C LEU A 351 -33.01 16.62 12.34
N TYR A 352 -32.00 15.82 12.67
CA TYR A 352 -31.23 15.99 13.91
C TYR A 352 -30.43 17.30 13.91
N TYR A 353 -29.86 17.70 12.76
CA TYR A 353 -29.20 18.99 12.63
C TYR A 353 -30.18 20.16 12.83
N LYS A 354 -31.35 20.14 12.18
CA LYS A 354 -32.39 21.16 12.35
C LYS A 354 -32.98 21.23 13.76
N GLN A 355 -32.90 20.13 14.51
CA GLN A 355 -33.28 20.03 15.92
C GLN A 355 -32.19 20.54 16.88
N GLY A 356 -31.02 20.95 16.38
CA GLY A 356 -29.96 21.59 17.16
C GLY A 356 -28.97 20.65 17.83
N TYR A 357 -28.95 19.37 17.47
CA TYR A 357 -27.95 18.43 18.00
C TYR A 357 -26.54 18.72 17.44
N GLY A 358 -25.51 18.58 18.28
CA GLY A 358 -24.10 18.76 17.91
C GLY A 358 -23.62 17.68 16.92
N PHE A 359 -22.61 18.01 16.11
CA PHE A 359 -22.10 17.10 15.06
C PHE A 359 -21.58 15.77 15.61
N ASP A 360 -20.99 15.80 16.80
CA ASP A 360 -20.52 14.62 17.54
C ASP A 360 -21.70 13.72 17.98
N ALA A 361 -22.76 14.31 18.52
CA ALA A 361 -23.95 13.58 18.95
C ALA A 361 -24.69 12.94 17.77
N ILE A 362 -24.79 13.64 16.64
CA ILE A 362 -25.36 13.11 15.40
C ILE A 362 -24.47 11.98 14.87
N ALA A 363 -23.15 12.16 14.87
CA ALA A 363 -22.19 11.14 14.42
C ALA A 363 -22.30 9.85 15.24
N SER A 364 -22.38 9.97 16.57
CA SER A 364 -22.59 8.85 17.48
C SER A 364 -23.94 8.18 17.28
N ALA A 365 -25.02 8.94 17.10
CA ALA A 365 -26.35 8.37 16.84
C ALA A 365 -26.45 7.65 15.48
N MET A 366 -25.67 8.08 14.49
CA MET A 366 -25.67 7.55 13.12
C MET A 366 -24.64 6.44 12.88
N GLY A 367 -23.74 6.16 13.83
CA GLY A 367 -22.62 5.24 13.63
C GLY A 367 -21.63 5.70 12.56
N ARG A 368 -21.41 7.01 12.43
CA ARG A 368 -20.56 7.66 11.40
C ARG A 368 -19.50 8.56 12.05
N THR A 369 -18.54 9.05 11.27
CA THR A 369 -17.56 10.05 11.77
C THR A 369 -18.12 11.46 11.68
N GLU A 370 -17.71 12.34 12.59
CA GLU A 370 -18.12 13.75 12.61
C GLU A 370 -17.81 14.46 11.27
N VAL A 371 -16.66 14.16 10.66
CA VAL A 371 -16.27 14.66 9.33
C VAL A 371 -17.26 14.21 8.24
N SER A 372 -17.74 12.96 8.32
CA SER A 372 -18.71 12.42 7.36
C SER A 372 -20.09 13.08 7.51
N ILE A 373 -20.51 13.37 8.75
CA ILE A 373 -21.73 14.14 9.03
C ILE A 373 -21.61 15.57 8.48
N LYS A 374 -20.50 16.27 8.76
CA LYS A 374 -20.29 17.65 8.28
C LYS A 374 -20.24 17.73 6.75
N SER A 375 -19.53 16.80 6.12
CA SER A 375 -19.47 16.68 4.66
C SER A 375 -20.86 16.46 4.04
N ARG A 376 -21.67 15.55 4.61
CA ARG A 376 -23.00 15.25 4.08
C ARG A 376 -23.99 16.38 4.29
N LEU A 377 -23.99 17.02 5.48
CA LEU A 377 -24.81 18.21 5.74
C LEU A 377 -24.46 19.37 4.79
N ALA A 378 -23.18 19.51 4.40
CA ALA A 378 -22.78 20.50 3.40
C ALA A 378 -23.28 20.15 2.00
N SER A 379 -23.24 18.87 1.60
CA SER A 379 -23.83 18.43 0.32
C SER A 379 -25.35 18.60 0.26
N LEU A 380 -26.02 18.59 1.42
CA LEU A 380 -27.46 18.87 1.57
C LEU A 380 -27.75 20.38 1.72
N GLY A 381 -26.72 21.25 1.66
CA GLY A 381 -26.84 22.70 1.75
C GLY A 381 -27.22 23.23 3.13
N LEU A 382 -27.05 22.43 4.19
CA LEU A 382 -27.44 22.78 5.56
C LEU A 382 -26.32 23.46 6.36
N ILE A 383 -25.06 23.25 5.99
CA ILE A 383 -23.89 23.93 6.57
C ILE A 383 -22.87 24.31 5.48
N GLU A 384 -22.07 25.34 5.72
CA GLU A 384 -20.84 25.57 4.96
C GLU A 384 -19.70 24.76 5.61
N TYR A 385 -19.13 23.82 4.86
CA TYR A 385 -18.02 22.97 5.33
C TYR A 385 -16.92 22.92 4.27
N PRO A 386 -15.81 23.68 4.45
CA PRO A 386 -14.71 23.67 3.50
C PRO A 386 -13.87 22.38 3.68
N TYR A 387 -13.89 21.52 2.66
CA TYR A 387 -12.86 20.51 2.46
C TYR A 387 -11.63 21.21 1.86
N GLU A 388 -10.47 21.13 2.52
CA GLU A 388 -9.21 21.66 1.98
C GLU A 388 -8.79 20.85 0.74
N ILE A 389 -9.09 21.41 -0.44
CA ILE A 389 -8.39 21.18 -1.70
C ILE A 389 -8.15 22.57 -2.31
N ASP A 390 -6.91 22.84 -2.67
CA ASP A 390 -6.42 24.10 -3.24
C ASP A 390 -7.29 24.63 -4.39
N THR A 391 -7.54 25.95 -4.41
CA THR A 391 -7.58 26.75 -5.64
C THR A 391 -7.49 28.26 -5.34
N TYR A 392 -6.79 28.96 -6.23
CA TYR A 392 -6.44 30.38 -6.20
C TYR A 392 -7.65 31.33 -6.21
N GLU A 393 -7.57 32.45 -5.47
CA GLU A 393 -7.53 33.82 -6.03
C GLU A 393 -7.46 34.93 -4.95
N SER A 394 -6.56 35.89 -5.21
CA SER A 394 -6.72 37.34 -5.05
C SER A 394 -7.20 37.93 -3.72
N LEU A 395 -6.27 38.31 -2.82
CA LEU A 395 -6.40 39.56 -2.06
C LEU A 395 -5.02 40.22 -1.87
N GLU A 396 -4.81 41.29 -2.64
CA GLU A 396 -3.80 42.32 -2.35
C GLU A 396 -4.12 43.08 -1.06
N LYS A 397 -3.07 43.68 -0.46
CA LYS A 397 -2.96 44.60 0.70
C LYS A 397 -2.60 43.87 2.00
N GLU A 398 -1.57 44.23 2.77
CA GLU A 398 -0.86 45.51 2.98
C GLU A 398 0.54 45.22 3.60
N LYS A 399 1.55 46.05 3.30
CA LYS A 399 2.85 46.06 3.99
C LYS A 399 2.69 46.64 5.41
N PRO A 400 3.46 46.14 6.39
CA PRO A 400 4.36 47.06 7.09
C PRO A 400 5.75 46.48 7.37
N SER A 401 6.73 47.39 7.40
CA SER A 401 8.15 47.17 7.68
C SER A 401 8.40 47.34 9.17
N LEU A 402 9.19 46.49 9.83
CA LEU A 402 9.69 46.77 11.17
C LEU A 402 11.21 46.49 11.30
N VAL A 403 11.92 47.56 11.61
CA VAL A 403 13.32 47.65 12.04
C VAL A 403 13.38 47.32 13.54
N ILE A 404 14.37 46.56 14.02
CA ILE A 404 14.56 46.25 15.45
C ILE A 404 15.85 46.90 15.98
N GLU A 405 15.71 47.68 17.07
CA GLU A 405 16.77 48.36 17.84
C GLU A 405 17.44 47.44 18.90
N ASP A 406 18.75 47.62 19.12
CA ASP A 406 19.61 46.87 20.06
C ASP A 406 19.37 47.25 21.55
N LYS A 407 19.06 46.26 22.40
CA LYS A 407 19.04 46.39 23.88
C LYS A 407 20.32 45.78 24.52
N PRO A 408 20.84 46.36 25.62
CA PRO A 408 22.05 45.87 26.28
C PRO A 408 21.83 44.53 27.00
N ILE A 409 22.67 43.56 26.67
CA ILE A 409 22.61 42.17 27.16
C ILE A 409 23.13 42.10 28.61
N ASP A 410 22.47 41.33 29.49
CA ASP A 410 22.81 41.14 30.92
C ASP A 410 23.27 39.71 31.25
N PHE A 411 23.68 38.96 30.23
CA PHE A 411 24.16 37.60 30.35
C PHE A 411 25.27 37.33 29.31
N TYR A 412 26.10 36.33 29.56
CA TYR A 412 27.08 35.83 28.60
C TYR A 412 27.00 34.31 28.48
N VAL A 413 27.50 33.77 27.38
CA VAL A 413 27.50 32.32 27.10
C VAL A 413 28.91 31.78 27.13
N GLU A 414 29.07 30.58 27.68
CA GLU A 414 30.35 29.85 27.69
C GLU A 414 30.13 28.45 27.12
N ASN A 415 30.92 28.12 26.10
CA ASN A 415 30.91 26.81 25.46
C ASN A 415 32.14 26.02 25.91
N THR A 416 31.95 24.90 26.59
CA THR A 416 33.02 23.93 26.87
C THR A 416 32.93 22.74 25.92
N SER A 417 33.91 21.84 25.94
CA SER A 417 33.93 20.66 25.07
C SER A 417 32.70 19.76 25.22
N ASN A 418 32.07 19.74 26.41
CA ASN A 418 31.01 18.76 26.71
C ASN A 418 29.67 19.42 27.12
N ARG A 419 29.67 20.69 27.53
CA ARG A 419 28.46 21.42 27.99
C ARG A 419 28.58 22.92 27.70
N CYS A 420 27.46 23.58 27.47
CA CYS A 420 27.40 25.03 27.26
C CYS A 420 26.46 25.66 28.28
N SER A 421 26.81 26.83 28.81
CA SER A 421 26.10 27.48 29.92
C SER A 421 25.86 28.97 29.64
N ILE A 422 24.74 29.49 30.15
CA ILE A 422 24.45 30.93 30.20
C ILE A 422 24.69 31.41 31.63
N PHE A 423 25.40 32.53 31.78
CA PHE A 423 25.71 33.15 33.07
C PHE A 423 25.10 34.56 33.14
N ASN A 424 24.58 34.93 34.32
CA ASN A 424 24.13 36.30 34.57
C ASN A 424 25.32 37.25 34.84
N ARG A 425 25.06 38.56 34.98
CA ARG A 425 26.11 39.56 35.31
C ARG A 425 26.88 39.29 36.60
N MET A 426 26.34 38.47 37.52
CA MET A 426 26.98 38.09 38.78
C MET A 426 27.86 36.84 38.64
N GLY A 427 27.97 36.25 37.44
CA GLY A 427 28.74 35.03 37.18
C GLY A 427 28.03 33.76 37.61
N GLU A 428 26.73 33.81 37.91
CA GLU A 428 25.96 32.64 38.29
C GLU A 428 25.38 31.98 37.04
N ARG A 429 25.49 30.66 36.97
CA ARG A 429 24.97 29.86 35.86
C ARG A 429 23.45 29.74 35.96
N VAL A 430 22.76 30.30 34.97
CA VAL A 430 21.29 30.35 34.92
C VAL A 430 20.67 29.35 33.94
N TYR A 431 21.45 28.79 33.02
CA TYR A 431 20.99 27.77 32.07
C TYR A 431 22.14 26.90 31.56
N SER A 432 21.88 25.64 31.20
CA SER A 432 22.89 24.77 30.57
C SER A 432 22.28 23.82 29.52
N THR A 433 23.03 23.52 28.47
CA THR A 433 22.60 22.63 27.37
C THR A 433 23.80 21.91 26.74
N THR A 434 23.52 20.94 25.87
CA THR A 434 24.52 20.12 25.18
C THR A 434 24.94 20.65 23.81
N GLY A 435 24.19 21.59 23.21
CA GLY A 435 24.58 22.26 21.96
C GLY A 435 25.34 23.56 22.19
N LYS A 436 26.16 23.98 21.21
CA LYS A 436 26.92 25.24 21.29
C LYS A 436 25.97 26.44 21.25
N LEU A 437 26.25 27.47 22.04
CA LEU A 437 25.46 28.71 22.14
C LEU A 437 26.24 29.88 21.55
N LYS A 438 25.55 30.78 20.85
CA LYS A 438 26.09 32.07 20.40
C LYS A 438 25.02 33.14 20.46
N ILE A 439 25.43 34.38 20.65
CA ILE A 439 24.54 35.53 20.78
C ILE A 439 24.59 36.33 19.47
N PHE A 440 23.43 36.60 18.89
CA PHE A 440 23.26 37.48 17.73
C PHE A 440 22.15 38.48 18.02
N HIS A 441 22.40 39.77 17.74
CA HIS A 441 21.43 40.87 17.92
C HIS A 441 20.65 40.83 19.26
N GLY A 442 21.36 40.63 20.38
CA GLY A 442 20.73 40.59 21.71
C GLY A 442 20.03 39.27 22.09
N LYS A 443 19.93 38.30 21.19
CA LYS A 443 19.26 37.00 21.40
C LYS A 443 20.26 35.84 21.46
N VAL A 444 19.93 34.84 22.26
CA VAL A 444 20.72 33.61 22.36
C VAL A 444 20.18 32.57 21.39
N TYR A 445 21.07 32.00 20.58
CA TYR A 445 20.75 30.89 19.69
C TYR A 445 21.56 29.66 20.06
N ARG A 446 20.92 28.50 19.94
CA ARG A 446 21.53 27.19 20.12
C ARG A 446 21.72 26.52 18.78
N PHE A 447 22.95 26.09 18.54
CA PHE A 447 23.39 25.42 17.33
C PHE A 447 23.71 23.95 17.64
N ASN A 448 23.13 23.04 16.85
CA ASN A 448 23.47 21.62 16.93
C ASN A 448 23.88 21.12 15.55
N TYR A 449 25.09 20.60 15.48
CA TYR A 449 25.63 19.88 14.33
C TYR A 449 25.53 18.38 14.62
N LYS A 450 24.81 17.61 13.80
CA LYS A 450 24.69 16.14 13.91
C LYS A 450 25.33 15.48 12.68
N GLU A 451 25.08 14.20 12.42
CA GLU A 451 25.58 13.52 11.22
C GLU A 451 24.73 13.80 9.99
N ILE A 452 23.42 13.99 10.17
CA ILE A 452 22.44 14.14 9.08
C ILE A 452 21.90 15.57 8.89
N CYS A 453 22.04 16.45 9.89
CA CYS A 453 21.54 17.82 9.82
C CYS A 453 22.14 18.76 10.88
N PHE A 454 22.14 20.05 10.54
CA PHE A 454 22.51 21.18 11.36
C PHE A 454 21.27 22.00 11.68
N THR A 455 21.10 22.37 12.94
CA THR A 455 19.90 23.08 13.40
C THR A 455 20.22 24.28 14.25
N VAL A 456 19.45 25.35 14.04
CA VAL A 456 19.45 26.56 14.87
C VAL A 456 18.10 26.67 15.57
N LYS A 457 18.12 26.88 16.88
CA LYS A 457 16.94 27.20 17.69
C LYS A 457 17.18 28.46 18.50
N ASP A 458 16.16 29.30 18.68
CA ASP A 458 16.26 30.40 19.64
C ASP A 458 16.16 29.85 21.08
N ILE A 459 16.67 30.64 22.02
CA ILE A 459 16.53 30.41 23.45
C ILE A 459 15.86 31.65 24.03
N LYS A 460 14.68 31.45 24.63
CA LYS A 460 13.84 32.56 25.12
C LYS A 460 13.99 32.68 26.63
N ARG A 461 14.13 33.91 27.11
CA ARG A 461 14.07 34.23 28.55
C ARG A 461 12.62 34.38 28.95
N THR A 462 12.17 33.58 29.92
CA THR A 462 10.83 33.64 30.51
C THR A 462 10.93 34.24 31.92
N ALA A 463 9.78 34.53 32.55
CA ALA A 463 9.75 35.00 33.94
C ALA A 463 10.32 33.98 34.94
N GLU A 464 10.28 32.69 34.58
CA GLU A 464 10.73 31.56 35.42
C GLU A 464 12.14 31.05 35.08
N GLY A 465 12.79 31.62 34.05
CA GLY A 465 14.15 31.22 33.65
C GLY A 465 14.38 31.28 32.15
N TRP A 466 14.91 30.20 31.59
CA TRP A 466 15.28 30.10 30.17
C TRP A 466 14.67 28.84 29.55
N ASP A 467 14.01 29.00 28.41
CA ASP A 467 13.33 27.91 27.71
C ASP A 467 13.91 27.68 26.30
N LYS A 468 13.81 26.42 25.85
CA LYS A 468 14.20 25.99 24.50
C LYS A 468 13.14 26.48 23.53
N GLY A 469 13.47 27.56 22.83
CA GLY A 469 12.60 28.16 21.83
C GLY A 469 12.40 27.28 20.59
N THR A 470 11.79 27.89 19.58
CA THR A 470 11.39 27.22 18.35
C THR A 470 12.56 27.06 17.40
N LYS A 471 12.41 26.13 16.46
CA LYS A 471 13.37 25.91 15.38
C LYS A 471 13.37 27.12 14.45
N LYS A 472 14.56 27.57 14.03
CA LYS A 472 14.74 28.76 13.20
C LYS A 472 15.42 28.47 11.86
N LEU A 473 16.28 27.45 11.81
CA LEU A 473 16.97 27.01 10.60
C LEU A 473 17.27 25.51 10.70
N VAL A 474 17.15 24.79 9.59
CA VAL A 474 17.52 23.37 9.47
C VAL A 474 18.24 23.13 8.15
N ALA A 475 19.56 23.00 8.22
CA ALA A 475 20.40 22.70 7.08
C ALA A 475 20.73 21.21 7.08
N TYR A 476 20.21 20.45 6.12
CA TYR A 476 20.45 19.00 6.03
C TYR A 476 21.78 18.70 5.33
N GLY A 477 22.20 17.43 5.38
CA GLY A 477 23.45 16.92 4.80
C GLY A 477 23.79 17.40 3.39
N ASP A 478 22.75 17.65 2.59
CA ASP A 478 22.74 18.02 1.17
C ASP A 478 22.70 19.53 0.90
N SER A 479 22.55 20.38 1.93
CA SER A 479 22.54 21.84 1.80
C SER A 479 23.95 22.43 1.65
N ASP A 480 24.11 23.58 1.00
CA ASP A 480 25.43 24.21 0.77
C ASP A 480 26.20 24.55 2.06
N LEU A 481 25.46 24.90 3.11
CA LEU A 481 25.98 25.29 4.41
C LEU A 481 26.53 24.10 5.20
N TYR A 482 25.82 22.97 5.20
CA TYR A 482 26.09 21.86 6.10
C TYR A 482 27.49 21.24 5.95
N PRO A 483 27.97 20.88 4.75
CA PRO A 483 29.31 20.34 4.55
C PRO A 483 30.39 21.43 4.66
N HIS A 484 30.02 22.71 4.60
CA HIS A 484 30.97 23.82 4.73
C HIS A 484 31.41 24.04 6.18
N LEU A 485 30.56 23.65 7.15
CA LEU A 485 30.81 23.83 8.57
C LEU A 485 31.82 22.80 9.12
N ASP A 486 32.87 23.26 9.81
CA ASP A 486 33.82 22.36 10.50
C ASP A 486 33.15 21.68 11.71
N LYS A 487 33.05 20.35 11.68
CA LYS A 487 32.43 19.54 12.75
C LYS A 487 32.94 19.87 14.16
N ASN A 488 34.20 20.28 14.31
CA ASN A 488 34.79 20.59 15.61
C ASN A 488 34.63 22.07 16.01
N ASN A 489 34.66 23.00 15.06
CA ASN A 489 34.69 24.45 15.30
C ASN A 489 33.62 25.27 14.57
N PHE A 490 32.55 24.64 14.08
CA PHE A 490 31.50 25.26 13.26
C PHE A 490 30.92 26.55 13.84
N ILE A 491 30.88 26.70 15.17
CA ILE A 491 30.30 27.88 15.84
C ILE A 491 31.11 29.16 15.58
N ASP A 492 32.42 29.01 15.34
CA ASP A 492 33.34 30.13 15.14
C ASP A 492 33.24 30.67 13.71
N GLN A 493 32.87 29.81 12.76
CA GLN A 493 32.62 30.17 11.35
C GLN A 493 31.31 30.94 11.14
N ILE A 494 30.37 30.86 12.08
CA ILE A 494 29.07 31.56 11.97
C ILE A 494 29.25 33.03 12.33
N GLU A 495 29.13 33.90 11.36
CA GLU A 495 29.37 35.34 11.50
C GLU A 495 28.14 36.10 11.94
N ASP A 496 26.95 35.73 11.43
CA ASP A 496 25.71 36.44 11.70
C ASP A 496 24.46 35.57 11.49
N PHE A 497 23.34 35.93 12.11
CA PHE A 497 22.05 35.27 11.95
C PHE A 497 20.89 36.26 11.98
N VAL A 498 20.13 36.31 10.87
CA VAL A 498 18.99 37.21 10.70
C VAL A 498 17.69 36.41 10.79
N GLU A 499 16.89 36.72 11.81
CA GLU A 499 15.56 36.15 12.04
C GLU A 499 14.46 37.08 11.50
N MET A 500 13.59 36.55 10.63
CA MET A 500 12.46 37.25 10.00
C MET A 500 11.13 36.79 10.62
N GLU A 501 10.01 37.45 10.29
CA GLU A 501 8.68 37.09 10.82
C GLU A 501 8.26 35.65 10.48
N GLN A 502 8.63 35.18 9.28
CA GLN A 502 8.40 33.81 8.84
C GLN A 502 9.73 33.07 8.73
N MET A 503 9.75 31.84 9.26
CA MET A 503 10.97 31.03 9.40
C MET A 503 11.68 30.79 8.07
N GLN A 504 10.93 30.65 6.96
CA GLN A 504 11.51 30.37 5.65
C GLN A 504 12.40 31.50 5.09
N PHE A 505 12.31 32.70 5.65
CA PHE A 505 13.14 33.84 5.23
C PHE A 505 14.33 34.09 6.16
N ASN A 506 14.50 33.27 7.20
CA ASN A 506 15.67 33.34 8.04
C ASN A 506 16.93 33.05 7.22
N LYS A 507 18.03 33.69 7.58
CA LYS A 507 19.31 33.51 6.90
C LYS A 507 20.48 33.59 7.87
N MET A 508 21.58 32.94 7.51
CA MET A 508 22.79 32.87 8.33
C MET A 508 24.01 33.19 7.47
N SER A 509 24.95 33.95 8.03
CA SER A 509 26.25 34.21 7.40
C SER A 509 27.29 33.25 7.95
N VAL A 510 27.99 32.57 7.04
CA VAL A 510 29.11 31.67 7.35
C VAL A 510 30.21 31.90 6.31
N ASP A 511 31.43 32.16 6.77
CA ASP A 511 32.62 32.42 5.94
C ASP A 511 32.35 33.41 4.78
N GLY A 512 31.71 34.54 5.09
CA GLY A 512 31.43 35.62 4.14
C GLY A 512 30.32 35.35 3.12
N LYS A 513 29.55 34.25 3.26
CA LYS A 513 28.41 33.91 2.41
C LYS A 513 27.13 33.82 3.21
N TRP A 514 26.02 34.25 2.61
CA TRP A 514 24.69 34.12 3.20
C TRP A 514 24.06 32.79 2.80
N TYR A 515 23.35 32.18 3.73
CA TYR A 515 22.63 30.93 3.54
C TYR A 515 21.19 31.06 4.02
N SER A 516 20.23 30.43 3.34
CA SER A 516 18.80 30.42 3.68
C SER A 516 18.48 29.52 4.88
N PHE A 517 17.21 29.51 5.30
CA PHE A 517 16.73 28.75 6.46
C PHE A 517 16.89 27.22 6.34
N ASP A 518 17.09 26.73 5.13
CA ASP A 518 17.35 25.33 4.78
C ASP A 518 18.82 25.07 4.40
N GLY A 519 19.68 26.09 4.50
CA GLY A 519 21.13 25.98 4.34
C GLY A 519 21.66 26.20 2.92
N ASN A 520 20.88 26.75 1.99
CA ASN A 520 21.34 27.02 0.61
C ASN A 520 21.97 28.40 0.46
N CYS A 521 23.03 28.52 -0.34
CA CYS A 521 23.77 29.78 -0.50
C CYS A 521 22.94 30.84 -1.26
N ILE A 522 22.77 32.01 -0.65
CA ILE A 522 22.07 33.17 -1.19
C ILE A 522 23.11 34.05 -1.90
N GLY A 523 23.20 33.93 -3.23
CA GLY A 523 24.20 34.64 -4.03
C GLY A 523 24.03 36.16 -4.05
N ILE A 524 25.10 36.89 -3.72
CA ILE A 524 25.25 38.32 -4.03
C ILE A 524 25.71 38.42 -5.49
N ASN A 525 24.82 38.82 -6.40
CA ASN A 525 25.22 39.24 -7.74
C ASN A 525 25.62 40.73 -7.70
N THR A 526 26.91 41.02 -7.90
CA THR A 526 27.39 42.40 -8.03
C THR A 526 27.65 42.73 -9.50
N SER A 527 26.73 43.51 -10.09
CA SER A 527 26.87 44.45 -11.23
C SER A 527 27.32 43.90 -12.60
N VAL A 528 26.65 44.22 -13.72
CA VAL A 528 26.71 45.54 -14.38
C VAL A 528 25.37 46.06 -14.92
N VAL A 529 25.04 47.25 -14.42
CA VAL A 529 24.16 48.36 -14.84
C VAL A 529 24.00 48.57 -16.36
N LYS A 530 22.76 48.69 -16.89
CA LYS A 530 22.08 49.97 -17.27
C LYS A 530 20.77 49.77 -18.07
N SER A 531 19.80 50.60 -17.69
CA SER A 531 18.68 51.16 -18.48
C SER A 531 17.65 50.22 -19.09
N ILE A 532 16.42 50.25 -18.55
CA ILE A 532 15.23 50.57 -19.36
C ILE A 532 14.37 51.57 -18.54
N LYS A 533 14.08 52.72 -19.16
CA LYS A 533 13.01 53.62 -18.78
C LYS A 533 11.70 53.14 -19.42
N THR A 534 10.61 53.29 -18.67
CA THR A 534 9.20 53.60 -19.08
C THR A 534 8.51 52.61 -20.03
N GLU A 535 7.50 51.87 -19.53
CA GLU A 535 6.06 52.21 -19.56
C GLU A 535 5.48 52.06 -20.99
N ASP A 536 4.74 50.99 -21.25
CA ASP A 536 3.27 51.02 -21.40
C ASP A 536 2.72 49.67 -21.93
N ASP A 537 1.77 49.15 -21.15
CA ASP A 537 0.53 48.44 -21.48
C ASP A 537 0.44 47.21 -22.42
N LEU A 538 -0.08 46.15 -21.78
CA LEU A 538 -1.16 45.24 -22.20
C LEU A 538 -0.89 44.25 -23.34
N ASP A 539 -0.81 42.96 -22.98
CA ASP A 539 -1.84 41.92 -23.22
C ASP A 539 -1.19 40.52 -23.39
N GLY A 540 -1.82 39.48 -22.82
CA GLY A 540 -1.58 38.07 -23.18
C GLY A 540 -0.54 37.26 -22.38
N ASP A 541 -1.01 36.16 -21.76
CA ASP A 541 -0.34 34.91 -21.40
C ASP A 541 1.16 34.93 -21.05
N VAL A 542 1.48 34.72 -19.78
CA VAL A 542 2.84 34.32 -19.37
C VAL A 542 2.94 32.80 -19.35
N VAL A 543 3.19 32.25 -20.54
CA VAL A 543 3.95 31.02 -20.73
C VAL A 543 5.33 31.19 -20.06
N PRO A 544 5.86 30.23 -19.26
CA PRO A 544 7.21 30.34 -18.72
C PRO A 544 8.21 30.45 -19.87
N ARG A 545 8.98 31.54 -19.91
CA ARG A 545 9.99 31.76 -20.95
C ARG A 545 11.09 30.71 -20.84
N LEU A 546 11.08 29.79 -21.81
CA LEU A 546 12.18 28.90 -22.18
C LEU A 546 13.53 29.62 -22.15
N SER A 547 14.46 29.09 -21.36
CA SER A 547 15.85 29.50 -21.39
C SER A 547 16.50 28.91 -22.66
N ALA A 548 16.50 29.67 -23.76
CA ALA A 548 17.10 29.27 -25.04
C ALA A 548 18.61 28.91 -24.98
N ASN A 549 19.27 29.13 -23.83
CA ASN A 549 20.68 28.82 -23.58
C ASN A 549 20.88 27.91 -22.35
N TYR A 550 19.87 27.12 -21.97
CA TYR A 550 20.00 26.20 -20.85
C TYR A 550 21.06 25.12 -21.17
N VAL A 551 21.98 24.90 -20.22
CA VAL A 551 22.95 23.81 -20.28
C VAL A 551 22.89 23.08 -18.95
N PRO A 552 22.61 21.76 -18.94
CA PRO A 552 22.56 20.99 -17.71
C PRO A 552 23.90 21.02 -16.99
N LYS A 553 23.87 21.01 -15.66
CA LYS A 553 25.10 21.01 -14.83
C LYS A 553 25.61 19.60 -14.56
N GLY A 554 26.93 19.47 -14.38
CA GLY A 554 27.58 18.21 -13.99
C GLY A 554 27.62 17.20 -15.14
N LYS A 555 27.56 15.91 -14.82
CA LYS A 555 27.71 14.82 -15.78
C LYS A 555 26.64 14.77 -16.89
N LEU A 556 25.47 15.36 -16.67
CA LEU A 556 24.44 15.51 -17.71
C LEU A 556 24.87 16.48 -18.83
N LYS A 557 25.79 17.41 -18.56
CA LYS A 557 26.37 18.29 -19.58
C LYS A 557 27.15 17.50 -20.62
N ASP A 558 27.95 16.57 -20.12
CA ASP A 558 28.92 15.81 -20.90
C ASP A 558 28.30 14.51 -21.44
N PHE A 559 26.99 14.31 -21.28
CA PHE A 559 26.29 13.10 -21.69
C PHE A 559 26.45 12.82 -23.19
N SER A 560 26.43 13.85 -24.04
CA SER A 560 26.63 13.72 -25.48
C SER A 560 28.01 13.15 -25.87
N GLU A 561 28.99 13.11 -24.96
CA GLU A 561 30.32 12.53 -25.21
C GLU A 561 30.34 11.00 -25.05
N ILE A 562 29.29 10.41 -24.47
CA ILE A 562 29.22 8.98 -24.16
C ILE A 562 28.07 8.24 -24.84
N VAL A 563 27.27 8.94 -25.64
CA VAL A 563 26.11 8.36 -26.34
C VAL A 563 26.59 7.41 -27.43
N GLU A 564 26.03 6.20 -27.44
CA GLU A 564 26.30 5.15 -28.41
C GLU A 564 25.13 4.97 -29.40
N SER A 565 23.89 5.27 -28.97
CA SER A 565 22.67 5.17 -29.78
C SER A 565 21.71 6.34 -29.54
N SER A 566 20.81 6.63 -30.49
CA SER A 566 19.74 7.61 -30.32
C SER A 566 18.82 7.26 -29.15
N TYR A 567 18.69 5.98 -28.81
CA TYR A 567 17.91 5.48 -27.69
C TYR A 567 18.44 5.92 -26.32
N ASP A 568 19.74 6.22 -26.19
CA ASP A 568 20.32 6.74 -24.94
C ASP A 568 19.70 8.08 -24.55
N TYR A 569 19.39 8.92 -25.54
CA TYR A 569 18.68 10.18 -25.30
C TYR A 569 17.21 9.94 -24.94
N LEU A 570 16.53 8.99 -25.61
CA LEU A 570 15.14 8.66 -25.31
C LEU A 570 14.99 8.11 -23.89
N TRP A 571 15.94 7.31 -23.42
CA TRP A 571 15.97 6.80 -22.05
C TRP A 571 16.08 7.91 -21.01
N LEU A 572 17.00 8.88 -21.22
CA LEU A 572 17.06 10.07 -20.36
C LEU A 572 15.78 10.89 -20.41
N LEU A 573 15.21 11.10 -21.61
CA LEU A 573 13.95 11.83 -21.78
C LEU A 573 12.83 11.15 -20.99
N ALA A 574 12.68 9.84 -21.11
CA ALA A 574 11.68 9.08 -20.36
C ALA A 574 11.84 9.25 -18.84
N ILE A 575 13.06 9.16 -18.31
CA ILE A 575 13.34 9.39 -16.88
C ILE A 575 12.95 10.81 -16.47
N ILE A 576 13.35 11.83 -17.25
CA ILE A 576 13.04 13.23 -16.93
C ILE A 576 11.53 13.47 -16.97
N ASP A 577 10.83 12.89 -17.94
CA ASP A 577 9.38 13.01 -18.11
C ASP A 577 8.62 12.45 -16.90
N PHE A 578 8.98 11.24 -16.45
CA PHE A 578 8.40 10.65 -15.24
C PHE A 578 8.64 11.50 -14.00
N MET A 579 9.79 12.17 -13.93
CA MET A 579 10.18 13.00 -12.80
C MET A 579 9.56 14.40 -12.83
N GLY A 580 9.07 14.89 -13.98
CA GLY A 580 8.60 16.26 -14.18
C GLY A 580 7.18 16.51 -13.69
N GLU A 581 6.21 15.66 -14.06
CA GLU A 581 4.80 15.90 -13.74
C GLU A 581 3.99 14.63 -13.40
N LYS A 582 4.47 13.42 -13.72
CA LYS A 582 3.57 12.25 -13.82
C LYS A 582 3.64 11.16 -12.77
N LYS A 583 4.64 11.06 -11.90
CA LYS A 583 4.63 10.15 -10.72
C LYS A 583 5.93 10.36 -9.95
N HIS A 584 5.85 10.68 -8.67
CA HIS A 584 7.03 10.69 -7.78
C HIS A 584 7.49 9.28 -7.40
N SER A 585 7.50 8.36 -8.37
CA SER A 585 7.97 7.00 -8.11
C SER A 585 9.48 7.02 -7.96
N SER A 586 9.93 6.43 -6.87
CA SER A 586 11.35 6.18 -6.60
C SER A 586 11.93 5.12 -7.56
N SER A 587 11.05 4.30 -8.13
CA SER A 587 11.35 3.09 -8.89
C SER A 587 10.57 3.11 -10.21
N LEU A 588 11.24 2.94 -11.33
CA LEU A 588 10.63 2.95 -12.66
C LEU A 588 10.92 1.61 -13.34
N ASN A 589 9.88 0.90 -13.77
CA ASN A 589 10.06 -0.36 -14.49
C ASN A 589 10.51 -0.10 -15.94
N TYR A 590 11.11 -1.11 -16.56
CA TYR A 590 11.63 -0.98 -17.92
C TYR A 590 10.49 -0.81 -18.93
N ASP A 591 9.36 -1.45 -18.73
CA ASP A 591 8.23 -1.38 -19.66
C ASP A 591 7.60 0.02 -19.70
N GLU A 592 7.34 0.66 -18.54
CA GLU A 592 6.84 2.04 -18.50
C GLU A 592 7.88 3.01 -19.09
N LEU A 593 9.18 2.77 -18.85
CA LEU A 593 10.25 3.55 -19.46
C LEU A 593 10.26 3.40 -20.98
N ALA A 594 10.18 2.19 -21.51
CA ALA A 594 10.15 1.94 -22.95
C ALA A 594 8.90 2.53 -23.63
N CYS A 595 7.73 2.42 -23.00
CA CYS A 595 6.52 3.07 -23.48
C CYS A 595 6.69 4.60 -23.53
N MET A 596 7.31 5.19 -22.50
CA MET A 596 7.57 6.63 -22.47
C MET A 596 8.65 7.06 -23.48
N MET A 597 9.66 6.21 -23.74
CA MET A 597 10.65 6.41 -24.80
C MET A 597 9.97 6.47 -26.17
N ILE A 598 9.08 5.51 -26.47
CA ILE A 598 8.32 5.45 -27.72
C ILE A 598 7.39 6.67 -27.84
N ALA A 599 6.69 7.06 -26.78
CA ALA A 599 5.82 8.24 -26.79
C ALA A 599 6.62 9.53 -27.07
N ASN A 600 7.80 9.70 -26.45
CA ASN A 600 8.69 10.83 -26.72
C ASN A 600 9.23 10.80 -28.16
N ALA A 601 9.67 9.63 -28.65
CA ALA A 601 10.14 9.48 -30.03
C ALA A 601 9.03 9.80 -31.04
N TRP A 602 7.82 9.31 -30.81
CA TRP A 602 6.65 9.52 -31.65
C TRP A 602 6.34 11.01 -31.78
N GLU A 603 6.27 11.75 -30.67
CA GLU A 603 6.07 13.20 -30.67
C GLU A 603 7.18 13.91 -31.46
N LEU A 604 8.45 13.58 -31.23
CA LEU A 604 9.57 14.25 -31.89
C LEU A 604 9.62 13.97 -33.40
N LEU A 605 9.33 12.74 -33.82
CA LEU A 605 9.29 12.32 -35.22
C LEU A 605 8.05 12.86 -35.95
N ALA A 606 6.93 13.05 -35.25
CA ALA A 606 5.75 13.73 -35.78
C ALA A 606 6.07 15.19 -36.15
N HIS A 607 6.77 15.91 -35.26
CA HIS A 607 7.19 17.29 -35.50
C HIS A 607 8.35 17.40 -36.51
N ASN A 608 9.09 16.31 -36.76
CA ASN A 608 10.22 16.27 -37.68
C ASN A 608 10.12 15.10 -38.68
N PRO A 609 9.16 15.10 -39.62
CA PRO A 609 8.91 13.94 -40.50
C PRO A 609 10.11 13.49 -41.34
N SER A 610 11.03 14.40 -41.67
CA SER A 610 12.26 14.08 -42.42
C SER A 610 13.24 13.17 -41.67
N LEU A 611 13.01 12.94 -40.36
CA LEU A 611 13.85 12.08 -39.54
C LEU A 611 13.35 10.63 -39.48
N LYS A 612 12.12 10.35 -39.94
CA LYS A 612 11.52 9.01 -39.90
C LYS A 612 12.36 7.97 -40.65
N ASP A 613 12.94 8.35 -41.78
CA ASP A 613 13.78 7.45 -42.59
C ASP A 613 15.07 7.00 -41.89
N LYS A 614 15.44 7.66 -40.78
CA LYS A 614 16.65 7.34 -39.99
C LYS A 614 16.36 6.50 -38.75
N GLU A 615 15.10 6.32 -38.39
CA GLU A 615 14.64 5.61 -37.18
C GLU A 615 13.64 4.52 -37.59
N THR A 616 14.04 3.65 -38.52
CA THR A 616 13.10 2.71 -39.17
C THR A 616 12.45 1.74 -38.19
N THR A 617 13.18 1.18 -37.22
CA THR A 617 12.61 0.27 -36.22
C THR A 617 11.53 0.97 -35.38
N LEU A 618 11.82 2.19 -34.90
CA LEU A 618 10.85 2.98 -34.13
C LEU A 618 9.64 3.38 -34.97
N VAL A 619 9.84 3.75 -36.25
CA VAL A 619 8.74 4.10 -37.16
C VAL A 619 7.86 2.88 -37.43
N ASP A 620 8.44 1.70 -37.69
CA ASP A 620 7.70 0.46 -37.90
C ASP A 620 6.89 0.09 -36.65
N CYS A 621 7.47 0.25 -35.46
CA CYS A 621 6.78 0.08 -34.18
C CYS A 621 5.60 1.05 -34.02
N ILE A 622 5.81 2.34 -34.32
CA ILE A 622 4.77 3.36 -34.22
C ILE A 622 3.64 3.09 -35.22
N GLU A 623 3.95 2.74 -36.47
CA GLU A 623 2.94 2.42 -37.48
C GLU A 623 2.15 1.17 -37.12
N PHE A 624 2.81 0.16 -36.53
CA PHE A 624 2.15 -1.00 -35.95
C PHE A 624 1.16 -0.59 -34.85
N LEU A 625 1.61 0.22 -33.87
CA LEU A 625 0.76 0.68 -32.77
C LEU A 625 -0.40 1.56 -33.22
N ILE A 626 -0.20 2.41 -34.24
CA ILE A 626 -1.29 3.19 -34.89
C ILE A 626 -2.36 2.25 -35.46
N ASN A 627 -1.95 1.17 -36.12
CA ASN A 627 -2.90 0.23 -36.71
C ASN A 627 -3.63 -0.58 -35.64
N GLU A 628 -2.92 -1.07 -34.62
CA GLU A 628 -3.51 -1.83 -33.52
C GLU A 628 -4.44 -0.95 -32.67
N SER A 629 -4.14 0.34 -32.51
CA SER A 629 -4.97 1.24 -31.69
C SER A 629 -6.42 1.32 -32.14
N LYS A 630 -6.68 1.22 -33.46
CA LYS A 630 -8.01 1.31 -34.06
C LYS A 630 -8.94 0.15 -33.71
N GLU A 631 -8.39 -0.98 -33.31
CA GLU A 631 -9.15 -2.20 -33.01
C GLU A 631 -9.01 -2.64 -31.53
N TYR A 632 -7.88 -2.32 -30.90
CA TYR A 632 -7.45 -2.95 -29.64
C TYR A 632 -7.10 -1.97 -28.50
N MET A 633 -7.17 -0.65 -28.71
CA MET A 633 -6.91 0.35 -27.66
C MET A 633 -8.13 1.25 -27.41
N ASP A 634 -8.17 1.90 -26.25
CA ASP A 634 -9.28 2.80 -25.87
C ASP A 634 -9.30 4.11 -26.66
N VAL A 635 -8.17 4.47 -27.29
CA VAL A 635 -7.99 5.69 -28.07
C VAL A 635 -7.38 5.33 -29.42
N ASP A 636 -8.05 5.73 -30.50
CA ASP A 636 -7.49 5.66 -31.85
C ASP A 636 -6.30 6.63 -31.96
N LEU A 637 -5.11 6.09 -32.20
CA LEU A 637 -3.88 6.86 -32.31
C LEU A 637 -3.55 7.16 -33.77
N ASP A 638 -2.86 8.28 -33.96
CA ASP A 638 -2.24 8.68 -35.22
C ASP A 638 -0.93 9.46 -34.97
N TRP A 639 -0.26 9.87 -36.04
CA TRP A 639 0.98 10.64 -35.94
C TRP A 639 0.84 12.01 -35.26
N ASN A 640 -0.36 12.54 -35.08
CA ASN A 640 -0.62 13.83 -34.44
C ASN A 640 -1.16 13.68 -33.00
N SER A 641 -1.29 12.46 -32.51
CA SER A 641 -1.77 12.18 -31.15
C SER A 641 -0.81 12.77 -30.11
N LEU A 642 -1.37 13.24 -28.99
CA LEU A 642 -0.56 13.82 -27.92
C LEU A 642 0.25 12.72 -27.23
N LYS A 643 1.48 13.05 -26.80
CA LYS A 643 2.38 12.14 -26.08
C LYS A 643 1.70 11.45 -24.90
N GLU A 644 0.82 12.16 -24.20
CA GLU A 644 0.10 11.63 -23.04
C GLU A 644 -0.90 10.53 -23.40
N ASP A 645 -1.63 10.73 -24.49
CA ASP A 645 -2.61 9.77 -25.01
C ASP A 645 -1.90 8.55 -25.59
N ILE A 646 -0.79 8.78 -26.30
CA ILE A 646 0.09 7.72 -26.81
C ILE A 646 0.57 6.85 -25.66
N TYR A 647 1.23 7.44 -24.65
CA TYR A 647 1.73 6.69 -23.48
C TYR A 647 0.57 5.99 -22.75
N GLY A 648 -0.55 6.68 -22.56
CA GLY A 648 -1.73 6.16 -21.89
C GLY A 648 -2.32 4.92 -22.57
N ALA A 649 -2.36 4.91 -23.89
CA ALA A 649 -2.89 3.80 -24.68
C ALA A 649 -1.90 2.63 -24.78
N ILE A 650 -0.61 2.89 -24.99
CA ILE A 650 0.37 1.82 -25.24
C ILE A 650 0.89 1.15 -23.95
N LYS A 651 0.90 1.85 -22.81
CA LYS A 651 1.38 1.28 -21.53
C LYS A 651 0.58 0.06 -21.05
N ASP A 652 -0.69 -0.02 -21.47
CA ASP A 652 -1.61 -1.11 -21.11
C ASP A 652 -1.79 -2.10 -22.28
N TYR A 653 -1.17 -1.83 -23.43
CA TYR A 653 -1.22 -2.69 -24.62
C TYR A 653 -0.19 -3.84 -24.49
N PRO A 654 -0.53 -5.08 -24.88
CA PRO A 654 0.41 -6.20 -24.81
C PRO A 654 1.64 -5.99 -25.71
N MET A 655 2.85 -6.06 -25.13
CA MET A 655 4.10 -6.10 -25.90
C MET A 655 4.14 -7.36 -26.75
N ALA A 656 4.02 -7.20 -28.06
CA ALA A 656 4.06 -8.29 -29.03
C ALA A 656 4.48 -7.80 -30.41
N GLY A 657 5.17 -8.65 -31.16
CA GLY A 657 5.56 -8.39 -32.55
C GLY A 657 6.48 -7.16 -32.65
N PRO A 658 6.26 -6.25 -33.61
CA PRO A 658 7.12 -5.07 -33.79
C PRO A 658 7.25 -4.18 -32.55
N PHE A 659 6.28 -4.22 -31.63
CA PHE A 659 6.37 -3.50 -30.36
C PHE A 659 7.36 -4.17 -29.40
N GLU A 660 7.32 -5.50 -29.25
CA GLU A 660 8.27 -6.26 -28.43
C GLU A 660 9.69 -6.16 -29.01
N ASP A 661 9.83 -6.33 -30.33
CA ASP A 661 11.12 -6.26 -31.02
C ASP A 661 11.82 -4.90 -30.81
N ALA A 662 11.06 -3.79 -30.92
CA ALA A 662 11.60 -2.45 -30.69
C ALA A 662 11.98 -2.22 -29.22
N VAL A 663 11.19 -2.72 -28.27
CA VAL A 663 11.48 -2.60 -26.83
C VAL A 663 12.74 -3.37 -26.46
N ASP A 664 12.89 -4.60 -26.95
CA ASP A 664 14.08 -5.44 -26.73
C ASP A 664 15.34 -4.77 -27.30
N GLU A 665 15.26 -4.22 -28.52
CA GLU A 665 16.37 -3.49 -29.15
C GLU A 665 16.73 -2.22 -28.35
N MET A 666 15.73 -1.44 -27.91
CA MET A 666 15.95 -0.23 -27.13
C MET A 666 16.59 -0.52 -25.77
N LEU A 667 16.23 -1.61 -25.11
CA LEU A 667 16.63 -1.87 -23.73
C LEU A 667 17.86 -2.77 -23.60
N GLU A 668 18.38 -3.33 -24.69
CA GLU A 668 19.51 -4.26 -24.69
C GLU A 668 20.75 -3.69 -23.98
N THR A 669 21.13 -2.45 -24.32
CA THR A 669 22.38 -1.83 -23.82
C THR A 669 22.19 -0.46 -23.16
N VAL A 670 21.09 0.23 -23.46
CA VAL A 670 20.85 1.63 -23.07
C VAL A 670 20.89 1.89 -21.55
N PRO A 671 20.29 1.04 -20.69
CA PRO A 671 20.33 1.26 -19.24
C PRO A 671 21.76 1.22 -18.67
N TYR A 672 22.66 0.45 -19.29
CA TYR A 672 24.06 0.34 -18.90
C TYR A 672 24.90 1.46 -19.49
N ASN A 673 24.70 1.75 -20.78
CA ASN A 673 25.42 2.80 -21.51
C ASN A 673 25.22 4.18 -20.88
N THR A 674 23.98 4.51 -20.50
CA THR A 674 23.66 5.77 -19.82
C THR A 674 24.44 5.94 -18.51
N LEU A 675 24.71 4.86 -17.77
CA LEU A 675 25.47 4.92 -16.51
C LEU A 675 26.97 5.13 -16.69
N LYS A 676 27.52 4.92 -17.90
CA LYS A 676 28.94 5.15 -18.19
C LYS A 676 29.39 6.60 -17.93
N ALA A 677 28.45 7.56 -17.87
CA ALA A 677 28.73 8.95 -17.49
C ALA A 677 29.27 9.07 -16.05
N TRP A 678 28.96 8.10 -15.19
CA TRP A 678 29.34 8.06 -13.79
C TRP A 678 30.22 6.86 -13.44
N ILE A 679 29.99 5.71 -14.07
CA ILE A 679 30.65 4.44 -13.76
C ILE A 679 31.48 4.01 -14.96
N LYS A 680 32.80 4.15 -14.88
CA LYS A 680 33.73 3.82 -15.97
C LYS A 680 34.20 2.38 -15.88
N GLU A 681 33.29 1.44 -16.10
CA GLU A 681 33.58 0.00 -16.14
C GLU A 681 33.03 -0.60 -17.43
N ASP A 682 33.68 -1.64 -17.94
CA ASP A 682 33.28 -2.33 -19.17
C ASP A 682 32.40 -3.58 -18.91
N ASP A 683 32.45 -4.16 -17.71
CA ASP A 683 31.61 -5.31 -17.33
C ASP A 683 30.26 -4.83 -16.78
N GLU A 684 29.16 -5.23 -17.41
CA GLU A 684 27.79 -4.89 -16.99
C GLU A 684 27.50 -5.28 -15.54
N ARG A 685 28.10 -6.37 -15.04
CA ARG A 685 27.92 -6.79 -13.63
C ARG A 685 28.53 -5.80 -12.65
N ASP A 686 29.67 -5.22 -13.02
CA ASP A 686 30.32 -4.18 -12.23
C ASP A 686 29.52 -2.87 -12.29
N ILE A 687 28.95 -2.52 -13.46
CA ILE A 687 28.04 -1.38 -13.61
C ILE A 687 26.82 -1.55 -12.68
N VAL A 688 26.20 -2.74 -12.67
CA VAL A 688 25.06 -3.04 -11.79
C VAL A 688 25.45 -2.88 -10.33
N LEU A 689 26.52 -3.54 -9.89
CA LEU A 689 26.99 -3.48 -8.51
C LEU A 689 27.24 -2.04 -8.06
N PHE A 690 28.02 -1.28 -8.84
CA PHE A 690 28.35 0.11 -8.49
C PHE A 690 27.16 1.06 -8.58
N SER A 691 26.20 0.80 -9.45
CA SER A 691 24.97 1.59 -9.53
C SER A 691 24.10 1.43 -8.28
N THR A 692 24.02 0.22 -7.71
CA THR A 692 23.24 -0.03 -6.47
C THR A 692 23.82 0.66 -5.23
N GLU A 693 25.11 0.97 -5.24
CA GLU A 693 25.77 1.77 -4.20
C GLU A 693 25.75 3.28 -4.51
N TYR A 694 25.09 3.69 -5.61
CA TYR A 694 25.11 5.06 -6.14
C TYR A 694 26.53 5.63 -6.30
N LYS A 695 27.49 4.79 -6.72
CA LYS A 695 28.89 5.18 -6.90
C LYS A 695 28.98 6.41 -7.80
N ASN A 696 29.81 7.37 -7.40
CA ASN A 696 29.96 8.67 -8.07
C ASN A 696 28.66 9.50 -8.21
N SER A 697 27.64 9.23 -7.37
CA SER A 697 26.31 9.84 -7.49
C SER A 697 25.70 9.62 -8.87
N CYS A 698 25.78 8.39 -9.38
CA CYS A 698 25.14 8.00 -10.62
C CYS A 698 23.62 8.24 -10.59
N LEU A 699 23.02 8.45 -11.76
CA LEU A 699 21.65 8.92 -11.89
C LEU A 699 20.60 7.96 -11.28
N TYR A 700 20.83 6.66 -11.43
CA TYR A 700 19.96 5.60 -10.92
C TYR A 700 20.76 4.34 -10.59
N ALA A 701 20.13 3.44 -9.82
CA ALA A 701 20.59 2.09 -9.57
C ALA A 701 19.87 1.10 -10.50
N LEU A 702 20.61 0.15 -11.06
CA LEU A 702 20.06 -0.91 -11.91
C LEU A 702 19.64 -2.12 -11.09
N HIS A 703 18.45 -2.63 -11.37
CA HIS A 703 17.97 -3.90 -10.85
C HIS A 703 17.54 -4.82 -12.00
N PRO A 704 18.51 -5.42 -12.73
CA PRO A 704 18.22 -6.34 -13.83
C PRO A 704 17.73 -7.66 -13.24
N ARG A 705 16.42 -7.74 -13.03
CA ARG A 705 15.75 -8.96 -12.61
C ARG A 705 15.41 -9.78 -13.86
N LYS A 706 15.28 -11.11 -13.70
CA LYS A 706 14.80 -11.99 -14.77
C LYS A 706 13.35 -11.70 -15.19
N ILE A 707 12.58 -11.05 -14.30
CA ILE A 707 11.17 -10.67 -14.47
C ILE A 707 11.05 -9.28 -13.82
N ASP A 708 10.40 -8.34 -14.50
CA ASP A 708 10.22 -6.93 -14.08
C ASP A 708 11.54 -6.21 -13.71
N PRO A 709 12.47 -6.03 -14.66
CA PRO A 709 13.62 -5.17 -14.45
C PRO A 709 13.16 -3.72 -14.21
N TYR A 710 13.84 -3.04 -13.30
CA TYR A 710 13.53 -1.66 -12.94
C TYR A 710 14.79 -0.89 -12.57
N ILE A 711 14.69 0.43 -12.57
CA ILE A 711 15.70 1.34 -12.03
C ILE A 711 15.18 2.04 -10.79
N GLU A 712 16.07 2.30 -9.83
CA GLU A 712 15.78 3.17 -8.69
C GLU A 712 16.47 4.52 -8.86
N ILE A 713 15.70 5.59 -9.04
CA ILE A 713 16.24 6.94 -9.22
C ILE A 713 16.95 7.37 -7.94
N ASN A 714 18.22 7.73 -8.10
CA ASN A 714 19.05 8.21 -7.00
C ASN A 714 18.36 9.40 -6.32
N PRO A 715 18.07 9.33 -5.00
CA PRO A 715 17.36 10.38 -4.28
C PRO A 715 17.97 11.78 -4.44
N ASN A 716 19.30 11.86 -4.63
CA ASN A 716 20.02 13.12 -4.82
C ASN A 716 19.65 13.84 -6.13
N TRP A 717 19.16 13.11 -7.13
CA TRP A 717 18.77 13.66 -8.43
C TRP A 717 17.31 14.07 -8.49
N ARG A 718 16.44 13.57 -7.60
CA ARG A 718 14.98 13.75 -7.72
C ARG A 718 14.54 15.21 -7.74
N LYS A 719 15.05 16.03 -6.80
CA LYS A 719 14.73 17.46 -6.76
C LYS A 719 15.19 18.17 -8.03
N LYS A 720 16.41 17.87 -8.50
CA LYS A 720 16.96 18.49 -9.70
C LYS A 720 16.18 18.09 -10.95
N LEU A 721 15.92 16.79 -11.12
CA LEU A 721 15.11 16.28 -12.23
C LEU A 721 13.71 16.89 -12.21
N PHE A 722 13.08 17.05 -11.04
CA PHE A 722 11.77 17.68 -10.90
C PHE A 722 11.79 19.19 -11.22
N PHE A 723 12.68 19.99 -10.63
CA PHE A 723 12.66 21.44 -10.82
C PHE A 723 13.22 21.88 -12.17
N GLU A 724 14.18 21.14 -12.73
CA GLU A 724 14.79 21.43 -14.03
C GLU A 724 14.15 20.60 -15.16
N HIS A 725 13.03 19.88 -14.92
CA HIS A 725 12.48 18.92 -15.90
C HIS A 725 12.20 19.56 -17.26
N ILE A 726 11.52 20.71 -17.30
CA ILE A 726 11.17 21.40 -18.55
C ILE A 726 12.44 21.76 -19.34
N ASP A 727 13.42 22.36 -18.66
CA ASP A 727 14.66 22.78 -19.28
C ASP A 727 15.52 21.58 -19.75
N LEU A 728 15.53 20.50 -18.96
CA LEU A 728 16.20 19.24 -19.30
C LEU A 728 15.54 18.54 -20.49
N MET A 729 14.20 18.47 -20.53
CA MET A 729 13.44 17.91 -21.65
C MET A 729 13.79 18.65 -22.94
N ASN A 730 13.67 19.98 -22.95
CA ASN A 730 13.98 20.77 -24.15
C ASN A 730 15.43 20.60 -24.61
N TYR A 731 16.39 20.57 -23.68
CA TYR A 731 17.80 20.36 -24.00
C TYR A 731 18.04 18.99 -24.65
N PHE A 732 17.55 17.91 -24.03
CA PHE A 732 17.80 16.56 -24.53
C PHE A 732 16.98 16.21 -25.77
N GLN A 733 15.78 16.78 -25.95
CA GLN A 733 15.02 16.68 -27.21
C GLN A 733 15.80 17.33 -28.37
N THR A 734 16.40 18.50 -28.13
CA THR A 734 17.27 19.16 -29.11
C THR A 734 18.48 18.29 -29.45
N LYS A 735 19.13 17.69 -28.44
CA LYS A 735 20.29 16.80 -28.63
C LYS A 735 19.95 15.51 -29.37
N TYR A 736 18.79 14.91 -29.10
CA TYR A 736 18.28 13.76 -29.85
C TYR A 736 18.11 14.09 -31.34
N ILE A 737 17.47 15.22 -31.66
CA ILE A 737 17.28 15.68 -33.04
C ILE A 737 18.62 15.97 -33.73
N GLU A 738 19.56 16.62 -33.04
CA GLU A 738 20.91 16.87 -33.54
C GLU A 738 21.66 15.56 -33.85
N TYR A 739 21.56 14.59 -32.95
CA TYR A 739 22.20 13.28 -33.08
C TYR A 739 21.65 12.53 -34.30
N ILE A 740 20.33 12.38 -34.44
CA ILE A 740 19.71 11.71 -35.60
C ILE A 740 20.03 12.42 -36.91
N LYS A 741 20.15 13.76 -36.90
CA LYS A 741 20.58 14.49 -38.10
C LYS A 741 22.03 14.17 -38.49
N SER A 742 22.89 13.87 -37.51
CA SER A 742 24.32 13.62 -37.70
C SER A 742 24.67 12.20 -38.12
N VAL A 743 23.89 11.21 -37.68
CA VAL A 743 23.94 9.81 -38.13
C VAL A 743 23.28 9.69 -39.49
#